data_AF-B9S8G9-F1
#
_entry.id   AF-B9S8G9-F1
#
_cell.length_a   1.000
_cell.length_b   1.000
_cell.length_c   1.000
_cell.angle_alpha   90.00
_cell.angle_beta   90.00
_cell.angle_gamma   90.00
#
_symmetry.space_group_name_H-M   'P 1'
#
loop_
_entity.id
_entity.type
_entity.pdbx_description
1 polymer ?
#
loop_
_entity_poly.entity_id
_entity_poly.type
_entity_poly.pdbx_seq_one_letter_code
_entity_poly.pdbx_strand_id
1 'polypeptide(L)'
;MARPTKVHISLAMFLVIIACLKQYSVNGEPKVPCYFIFGDSLVDSGNNNNLATTAKVNYPPYGIDFPDGPTGRFCNGRTTADVIGELLGFENFIPPFLSANGTEILKGVNYASGSAGIRTETGKQLGVNVDLSTQLQNHQVTISHIIDILGSKDSATQHLNKCFYSFVIGNNDYINNYFLPQFYNTSIQYTPEQYAEVLIEEYSQRIMKLYNSGARKVALTGIGPIGCTPGAVNSYDTNGSLCVDSMNQAANFFNNRLQLLVDELNSNLTDAKFIYLNTYGIVSEYAASPGFDIKINGCCEVNEFGLCIPYDDPCEFRNLHLFWDAFHPSEIANKISAGISYLSLKKIFEVYEPADTLICPLKIEKKSTLQKQEEMNELVTLLELITNSKNFVNGKPQVPCYFVFGDSLVDGGNNNDLNTASKVNYSPYGIDFPHGPTGRFTNGRTVADIIGELLGFQNFIPSFLAATDAEVTKGVNYASGSAGILVESGKHMGQNVDMNQQLKNHEVTISRIANILGSNELAAQHLNKCLYMSVIGSNDYINNYYMPKIYKSSMIYSPAQFANVLIRQYSQQLRQLYNYGARKVGVASISNIGCTPNATAYYGRRGSICVDYMNFAASIFNRRLTLLVARLNLELRDAKFIQLGSLGYVFGTKIPGHADIKPSSTCCDLDEYGFCIPNKEVCPNRRLSIFWDGFHPTEIISRIAGAAEFVVLQAIL
;
A
#
# COMPACT_ATOMS: atom_id res chain seq x y z
N MET A 1 34.49 10.06 13.68
CA MET A 1 33.68 8.95 13.11
C MET A 1 32.23 9.20 13.49
N ALA A 2 31.46 9.81 12.60
CA ALA A 2 30.09 10.20 12.86
C ALA A 2 29.19 8.95 12.88
N ARG A 3 28.43 8.76 13.97
CA ARG A 3 27.40 7.72 14.06
C ARG A 3 26.28 8.05 13.06
N PRO A 4 25.72 7.06 12.35
CA PRO A 4 24.56 7.31 11.50
C PRO A 4 23.41 7.85 12.36
N THR A 5 22.85 8.97 11.94
CA THR A 5 21.72 9.65 12.59
C THR A 5 20.45 8.80 12.48
N LYS A 6 19.63 8.79 13.55
CA LYS A 6 18.42 7.97 13.71
C LYS A 6 17.40 8.08 12.55
N VAL A 7 17.45 9.17 11.78
CA VAL A 7 16.64 9.42 10.56
C VAL A 7 16.84 8.36 9.48
N HIS A 8 18.06 7.84 9.32
CA HIS A 8 18.36 6.84 8.28
C HIS A 8 17.76 5.45 8.55
N ILE A 9 17.44 5.13 9.81
CA ILE A 9 16.90 3.82 10.19
C ILE A 9 15.37 3.79 10.00
N SER A 10 14.66 4.87 10.33
CA SER A 10 13.22 5.00 10.09
C SER A 10 12.88 5.12 8.59
N LEU A 11 13.73 5.78 7.80
CA LEU A 11 13.59 5.89 6.34
C LEU A 11 13.79 4.53 5.64
N ALA A 12 14.67 3.68 6.16
CA ALA A 12 14.89 2.32 5.64
C ALA A 12 13.67 1.40 5.89
N MET A 13 12.98 1.53 7.05
CA MET A 13 11.74 0.78 7.32
C MET A 13 10.59 1.23 6.40
N PHE A 14 10.48 2.53 6.11
CA PHE A 14 9.49 3.07 5.16
C PHE A 14 9.70 2.56 3.71
N LEU A 15 10.95 2.49 3.26
CA LEU A 15 11.31 1.94 1.94
C LEU A 15 11.05 0.43 1.82
N VAL A 16 11.20 -0.31 2.94
CA VAL A 16 10.87 -1.73 3.06
C VAL A 16 9.36 -1.94 2.98
N ILE A 17 8.56 -1.10 3.66
CA ILE A 17 7.08 -1.13 3.63
C ILE A 17 6.52 -0.90 2.21
N ILE A 18 7.09 0.03 1.43
CA ILE A 18 6.67 0.27 0.03
C ILE A 18 7.09 -0.89 -0.90
N ALA A 19 8.23 -1.53 -0.64
CA ALA A 19 8.65 -2.71 -1.38
C ALA A 19 7.78 -3.96 -1.07
N CYS A 20 7.19 -4.03 0.13
CA CYS A 20 6.27 -5.07 0.61
C CYS A 20 4.86 -4.99 0.02
N LEU A 21 4.35 -3.80 -0.31
CA LEU A 21 2.99 -3.56 -0.79
C LEU A 21 2.76 -3.89 -2.28
N LYS A 22 3.79 -4.40 -2.98
CA LYS A 22 3.68 -4.94 -4.34
C LYS A 22 2.85 -6.24 -4.31
N GLN A 23 1.60 -6.22 -4.77
CA GLN A 23 0.96 -7.48 -5.18
C GLN A 23 1.71 -8.00 -6.41
N TYR A 24 2.43 -9.11 -6.26
CA TYR A 24 3.03 -9.80 -7.39
C TYR A 24 1.94 -10.65 -8.06
N SER A 25 1.50 -10.29 -9.27
CA SER A 25 1.02 -11.32 -10.20
C SER A 25 2.27 -11.88 -10.89
N VAL A 26 2.85 -12.90 -10.27
CA VAL A 26 3.94 -13.68 -10.86
C VAL A 26 3.29 -14.59 -11.91
N ASN A 27 3.36 -14.23 -13.20
CA ASN A 27 3.26 -15.23 -14.26
C ASN A 27 4.62 -15.93 -14.37
N GLY A 28 4.92 -16.72 -13.35
CA GLY A 28 6.12 -17.52 -13.18
C GLY A 28 5.82 -18.60 -12.15
N GLU A 29 6.52 -19.72 -12.23
CA GLU A 29 6.26 -20.84 -11.31
C GLU A 29 6.33 -20.38 -9.85
N PRO A 30 5.42 -20.88 -8.97
CA PRO A 30 5.47 -20.59 -7.55
C PRO A 30 6.86 -20.79 -6.97
N LYS A 31 7.30 -19.89 -6.07
CA LYS A 31 8.62 -19.96 -5.40
C LYS A 31 8.82 -21.25 -4.60
N VAL A 32 7.72 -21.91 -4.25
CA VAL A 32 7.68 -23.23 -3.63
C VAL A 32 6.56 -24.04 -4.30
N PRO A 33 6.71 -25.36 -4.46
CA PRO A 33 5.70 -26.17 -5.14
C PRO A 33 4.37 -26.30 -4.37
N CYS A 34 4.39 -25.99 -3.07
CA CYS A 34 3.26 -26.20 -2.16
C CYS A 34 3.33 -25.27 -0.95
N TYR A 35 2.15 -24.91 -0.43
CA TYR A 35 2.00 -24.10 0.78
C TYR A 35 0.95 -24.67 1.73
N PHE A 36 1.37 -25.16 2.90
CA PHE A 36 0.48 -25.67 3.95
C PHE A 36 0.34 -24.67 5.11
N ILE A 37 -0.90 -24.41 5.51
CA ILE A 37 -1.23 -23.36 6.47
C ILE A 37 -1.87 -23.99 7.72
N PHE A 38 -1.31 -23.69 8.88
CA PHE A 38 -1.82 -24.10 10.19
C PHE A 38 -2.12 -22.83 10.98
N GLY A 39 -3.19 -22.83 11.78
CA GLY A 39 -3.51 -21.62 12.53
C GLY A 39 -4.88 -21.54 13.15
N ASP A 40 -5.20 -20.33 13.58
CA ASP A 40 -6.49 -19.93 14.12
C ASP A 40 -7.32 -19.13 13.09
N SER A 41 -8.29 -18.34 13.56
CA SER A 41 -9.15 -17.49 12.73
C SER A 41 -8.39 -16.48 11.87
N LEU A 42 -7.16 -16.10 12.24
CA LEU A 42 -6.37 -15.10 11.49
C LEU A 42 -5.97 -15.58 10.09
N VAL A 43 -6.00 -16.89 9.86
CA VAL A 43 -5.68 -17.50 8.57
C VAL A 43 -6.68 -18.60 8.16
N ASP A 44 -7.82 -18.72 8.83
CA ASP A 44 -8.90 -19.63 8.40
C ASP A 44 -9.49 -19.14 7.06
N SER A 45 -9.72 -20.09 6.15
CA SER A 45 -10.29 -19.85 4.82
C SER A 45 -11.66 -20.50 4.63
N GLY A 46 -12.23 -21.11 5.68
CA GLY A 46 -13.57 -21.69 5.70
C GLY A 46 -13.71 -23.04 6.41
N ASN A 47 -12.72 -23.50 7.17
CA ASN A 47 -12.81 -24.78 7.89
C ASN A 47 -13.89 -24.75 8.99
N ASN A 48 -14.20 -23.56 9.54
CA ASN A 48 -15.25 -23.40 10.54
C ASN A 48 -16.68 -23.43 9.97
N ASN A 49 -16.87 -23.36 8.64
CA ASN A 49 -18.19 -23.18 8.03
C ASN A 49 -19.20 -24.28 8.39
N ASN A 50 -18.71 -25.52 8.50
CA ASN A 50 -19.53 -26.70 8.76
C ASN A 50 -19.45 -27.20 10.22
N LEU A 51 -18.76 -26.47 11.10
CA LEU A 51 -18.67 -26.83 12.52
C LEU A 51 -19.84 -26.28 13.32
N ALA A 52 -20.21 -26.99 14.39
CA ALA A 52 -21.16 -26.51 15.39
C ALA A 52 -20.43 -25.58 16.38
N THR A 53 -20.34 -24.30 16.00
CA THR A 53 -19.54 -23.29 16.70
C THR A 53 -20.10 -21.89 16.46
N THR A 54 -19.90 -21.00 17.43
CA THR A 54 -20.17 -19.56 17.29
C THR A 54 -19.03 -18.83 16.58
N ALA A 55 -17.83 -19.42 16.53
CA ALA A 55 -16.70 -18.89 15.76
C ALA A 55 -16.86 -19.19 14.26
N LYS A 56 -17.86 -18.56 13.63
CA LYS A 56 -18.22 -18.75 12.23
C LYS A 56 -18.56 -17.42 11.58
N VAL A 57 -18.06 -17.19 10.37
CA VAL A 57 -18.12 -15.88 9.67
C VAL A 57 -18.37 -16.02 8.16
N ASN A 58 -19.08 -17.06 7.74
CA ASN A 58 -19.51 -17.25 6.34
C ASN A 58 -20.79 -16.47 6.00
N TYR A 59 -20.84 -15.20 6.43
CA TYR A 59 -21.95 -14.27 6.17
C TYR A 59 -21.44 -12.82 6.04
N PRO A 60 -22.16 -11.94 5.33
CA PRO A 60 -21.83 -10.51 5.28
C PRO A 60 -21.86 -9.85 6.67
N PRO A 61 -20.99 -8.86 6.96
CA PRO A 61 -20.12 -8.17 6.01
C PRO A 61 -18.74 -8.84 5.80
N TYR A 62 -18.48 -10.01 6.39
CA TYR A 62 -17.23 -10.72 6.12
C TYR A 62 -17.10 -11.07 4.63
N GLY A 63 -15.87 -10.95 4.10
CA GLY A 63 -15.60 -11.19 2.68
C GLY A 63 -16.21 -10.16 1.71
N ILE A 64 -16.71 -8.99 2.17
CA ILE A 64 -17.26 -7.95 1.30
C ILE A 64 -16.29 -7.45 0.20
N ASP A 65 -14.98 -7.51 0.45
CA ASP A 65 -13.91 -7.17 -0.49
C ASP A 65 -13.22 -8.43 -1.07
N PHE A 66 -13.62 -9.63 -0.64
CA PHE A 66 -13.10 -10.88 -1.18
C PHE A 66 -13.85 -11.24 -2.48
N PRO A 67 -13.16 -11.71 -3.54
CA PRO A 67 -13.81 -11.97 -4.84
C PRO A 67 -15.01 -12.91 -4.78
N ASP A 68 -14.94 -13.93 -3.92
CA ASP A 68 -15.99 -14.96 -3.77
C ASP A 68 -17.00 -14.63 -2.65
N GLY A 69 -16.92 -13.43 -2.06
CA GLY A 69 -17.77 -13.03 -0.93
C GLY A 69 -17.41 -13.73 0.39
N PRO A 70 -18.39 -14.01 1.27
CA PRO A 70 -18.15 -14.55 2.60
C PRO A 70 -17.74 -16.04 2.58
N THR A 71 -16.44 -16.30 2.51
CA THR A 71 -15.91 -17.68 2.48
C THR A 71 -15.69 -18.31 3.86
N GLY A 72 -15.83 -17.53 4.94
CA GLY A 72 -15.40 -17.93 6.30
C GLY A 72 -14.02 -17.39 6.70
N ARG A 73 -13.48 -16.43 5.95
CA ARG A 73 -12.32 -15.62 6.38
C ARG A 73 -12.78 -14.57 7.38
N PHE A 74 -12.12 -14.47 8.52
CA PHE A 74 -12.46 -13.54 9.60
C PHE A 74 -12.01 -12.09 9.31
N CYS A 75 -12.23 -11.60 8.08
CA CYS A 75 -12.00 -10.20 7.72
C CYS A 75 -12.89 -9.80 6.53
N ASN A 76 -12.77 -8.56 6.08
CA ASN A 76 -13.45 -8.08 4.88
C ASN A 76 -12.91 -8.68 3.57
N GLY A 77 -11.71 -9.24 3.54
CA GLY A 77 -11.07 -9.65 2.29
C GLY A 77 -10.10 -10.82 2.47
N ARG A 78 -8.86 -10.65 2.01
CA ARG A 78 -7.76 -11.61 2.14
C ARG A 78 -7.17 -11.65 3.55
N THR A 79 -6.83 -12.84 4.02
CA THR A 79 -6.01 -13.07 5.21
C THR A 79 -4.53 -12.88 4.91
N THR A 80 -3.69 -12.86 5.95
CA THR A 80 -2.22 -12.81 5.80
C THR A 80 -1.70 -14.01 4.98
N ALA A 81 -2.26 -15.21 5.16
CA ALA A 81 -1.87 -16.39 4.42
C ALA A 81 -2.24 -16.32 2.93
N ASP A 82 -3.41 -15.75 2.60
CA ASP A 82 -3.81 -15.54 1.20
C ASP A 82 -2.83 -14.63 0.47
N VAL A 83 -2.46 -13.50 1.10
CA VAL A 83 -1.53 -12.55 0.52
C VAL A 83 -0.14 -13.18 0.39
N ILE A 84 0.34 -13.94 1.38
CA ILE A 84 1.61 -14.69 1.27
C ILE A 84 1.55 -15.69 0.10
N GLY A 85 0.43 -16.39 -0.10
CA GLY A 85 0.23 -17.27 -1.25
C GLY A 85 0.36 -16.54 -2.58
N GLU A 86 -0.25 -15.36 -2.72
CA GLU A 86 -0.11 -14.51 -3.90
C GLU A 86 1.35 -14.08 -4.12
N LEU A 87 2.04 -13.63 -3.06
CA LEU A 87 3.45 -13.21 -3.11
C LEU A 87 4.40 -14.38 -3.46
N LEU A 88 4.02 -15.61 -3.11
CA LEU A 88 4.74 -16.82 -3.50
C LEU A 88 4.48 -17.24 -4.95
N GLY A 89 3.49 -16.64 -5.62
CA GLY A 89 3.15 -16.90 -7.03
C GLY A 89 2.08 -17.99 -7.25
N PHE A 90 1.30 -18.34 -6.22
CA PHE A 90 0.16 -19.23 -6.42
C PHE A 90 -0.96 -18.51 -7.18
N GLU A 91 -1.46 -19.13 -8.26
CA GLU A 91 -2.54 -18.57 -9.09
C GLU A 91 -3.89 -18.58 -8.36
N ASN A 92 -4.13 -19.59 -7.54
CA ASN A 92 -5.35 -19.79 -6.76
C ASN A 92 -5.04 -19.73 -5.26
N PHE A 93 -6.03 -19.33 -4.46
CA PHE A 93 -5.94 -19.41 -3.00
C PHE A 93 -5.83 -20.87 -2.53
N ILE A 94 -5.09 -21.10 -1.44
CA ILE A 94 -4.94 -22.42 -0.85
C ILE A 94 -6.29 -22.84 -0.23
N PRO A 95 -6.88 -23.98 -0.62
CA PRO A 95 -8.21 -24.38 -0.18
C PRO A 95 -8.23 -24.85 1.30
N PRO A 96 -9.35 -24.67 2.02
CA PRO A 96 -9.54 -25.27 3.34
C PRO A 96 -9.63 -26.79 3.23
N PHE A 97 -9.13 -27.49 4.25
CA PHE A 97 -9.03 -28.95 4.32
C PHE A 97 -10.33 -29.68 3.93
N LEU A 98 -11.48 -29.19 4.37
CA LEU A 98 -12.78 -29.82 4.07
C LEU A 98 -13.17 -29.79 2.60
N SER A 99 -12.60 -28.87 1.81
CA SER A 99 -12.88 -28.72 0.37
C SER A 99 -11.76 -29.24 -0.53
N ALA A 100 -10.55 -29.39 0.01
CA ALA A 100 -9.37 -29.77 -0.76
C ALA A 100 -9.45 -31.24 -1.22
N ASN A 101 -9.30 -31.49 -2.53
CA ASN A 101 -9.44 -32.81 -3.13
C ASN A 101 -8.55 -33.01 -4.37
N GLY A 102 -8.39 -34.28 -4.78
CA GLY A 102 -7.66 -34.63 -6.00
C GLY A 102 -6.22 -34.09 -6.02
N THR A 103 -5.77 -33.62 -7.18
CA THR A 103 -4.38 -33.14 -7.36
C THR A 103 -4.11 -31.77 -6.75
N GLU A 104 -5.13 -31.02 -6.31
CA GLU A 104 -4.93 -29.67 -5.77
C GLU A 104 -4.19 -29.70 -4.42
N ILE A 105 -4.33 -30.81 -3.67
CA ILE A 105 -3.62 -31.02 -2.39
C ILE A 105 -2.09 -31.01 -2.55
N LEU A 106 -1.60 -31.30 -3.76
CA LEU A 106 -0.16 -31.20 -4.08
C LEU A 106 0.35 -29.76 -4.04
N LYS A 107 -0.53 -28.77 -4.22
CA LYS A 107 -0.21 -27.34 -4.15
C LYS A 107 -0.38 -26.76 -2.74
N GLY A 108 -1.03 -27.48 -1.84
CA GLY A 108 -1.20 -27.05 -0.45
C GLY A 108 -2.61 -27.19 0.08
N VAL A 109 -2.75 -27.09 1.40
CA VAL A 109 -4.02 -27.14 2.12
C VAL A 109 -3.95 -26.23 3.34
N ASN A 110 -5.06 -25.57 3.65
CA ASN A 110 -5.25 -24.77 4.84
C ASN A 110 -6.02 -25.54 5.91
N TYR A 111 -5.38 -25.78 7.05
CA TYR A 111 -5.94 -26.51 8.20
C TYR A 111 -6.41 -25.59 9.33
N ALA A 112 -6.23 -24.28 9.21
CA ALA A 112 -6.53 -23.33 10.27
C ALA A 112 -8.02 -23.30 10.62
N SER A 113 -8.34 -23.00 11.87
CA SER A 113 -9.72 -23.04 12.38
C SER A 113 -9.95 -21.93 13.39
N GLY A 114 -11.03 -21.16 13.21
CA GLY A 114 -11.46 -20.16 14.19
C GLY A 114 -11.61 -20.73 15.60
N SER A 115 -11.23 -19.92 16.59
CA SER A 115 -11.08 -20.24 18.03
C SER A 115 -10.02 -21.29 18.42
N ALA A 116 -9.32 -21.91 17.46
CA ALA A 116 -8.30 -22.91 17.76
C ALA A 116 -7.10 -22.32 18.52
N GLY A 117 -6.51 -23.13 19.40
CA GLY A 117 -5.25 -22.85 20.07
C GLY A 117 -4.23 -23.98 19.90
N ILE A 118 -3.04 -23.76 20.46
CA ILE A 118 -1.99 -24.77 20.60
C ILE A 118 -2.49 -25.88 21.54
N ARG A 119 -3.14 -25.51 22.64
CA ARG A 119 -3.73 -26.45 23.59
C ARG A 119 -5.10 -26.91 23.12
N THR A 120 -5.40 -28.19 23.35
CA THR A 120 -6.63 -28.84 22.88
C THR A 120 -7.91 -28.25 23.45
N GLU A 121 -7.87 -27.71 24.66
CA GLU A 121 -9.03 -27.17 25.37
C GLU A 121 -9.34 -25.71 25.01
N THR A 122 -8.39 -25.00 24.40
CA THR A 122 -8.53 -23.58 24.05
C THR A 122 -9.71 -23.36 23.09
N GLY A 123 -10.55 -22.36 23.40
CA GLY A 123 -11.65 -21.92 22.52
C GLY A 123 -12.88 -22.83 22.48
N LYS A 124 -12.93 -23.90 23.28
CA LYS A 124 -14.05 -24.87 23.32
C LYS A 124 -15.35 -24.30 23.90
N GLN A 125 -15.30 -23.21 24.66
CA GLN A 125 -16.49 -22.47 25.11
C GLN A 125 -17.29 -21.89 23.94
N LEU A 126 -16.67 -21.69 22.77
CA LEU A 126 -17.32 -21.23 21.54
C LEU A 126 -17.88 -22.39 20.69
N GLY A 127 -17.70 -23.64 21.12
CA GLY A 127 -18.14 -24.85 20.42
C GLY A 127 -16.99 -25.62 19.77
N VAL A 128 -17.28 -26.35 18.68
CA VAL A 128 -16.31 -27.21 18.00
C VAL A 128 -15.28 -26.37 17.24
N ASN A 129 -14.00 -26.67 17.45
CA ASN A 129 -12.88 -26.14 16.68
C ASN A 129 -11.87 -27.25 16.35
N VAL A 130 -10.99 -26.98 15.39
CA VAL A 130 -9.90 -27.90 14.99
C VAL A 130 -8.61 -27.39 15.64
N ASP A 131 -8.29 -27.88 16.83
CA ASP A 131 -7.05 -27.51 17.54
C ASP A 131 -5.79 -27.99 16.81
N LEU A 132 -4.62 -27.47 17.18
CA LEU A 132 -3.36 -27.74 16.48
C LEU A 132 -3.05 -29.24 16.34
N SER A 133 -3.43 -30.05 17.32
CA SER A 133 -3.23 -31.51 17.26
C SER A 133 -4.04 -32.11 16.12
N THR A 134 -5.32 -31.73 16.02
CA THR A 134 -6.21 -32.19 14.96
C THR A 134 -5.81 -31.63 13.61
N GLN A 135 -5.30 -30.40 13.53
CA GLN A 135 -4.76 -29.85 12.28
C GLN A 135 -3.59 -30.69 11.75
N LEU A 136 -2.68 -31.12 12.64
CA LEU A 136 -1.58 -32.02 12.27
C LEU A 136 -2.08 -33.42 11.86
N GLN A 137 -3.15 -33.93 12.47
CA GLN A 137 -3.79 -35.19 12.04
C GLN A 137 -4.39 -35.05 10.64
N ASN A 138 -5.08 -33.94 10.34
CA ASN A 138 -5.61 -33.64 9.01
C ASN A 138 -4.48 -33.54 7.97
N HIS A 139 -3.30 -33.03 8.37
CA HIS A 139 -2.13 -33.05 7.51
C HIS A 139 -1.63 -34.47 7.24
N GLN A 140 -1.63 -35.40 8.21
CA GLN A 140 -1.28 -36.80 7.97
C GLN A 140 -2.22 -37.49 6.97
N VAL A 141 -3.53 -37.16 7.03
CA VAL A 141 -4.49 -37.61 6.01
C VAL A 141 -4.10 -37.08 4.63
N THR A 142 -3.73 -35.80 4.56
CA THR A 142 -3.28 -35.18 3.30
C THR A 142 -2.01 -35.84 2.77
N ILE A 143 -1.02 -36.13 3.63
CA ILE A 143 0.21 -36.84 3.26
C ILE A 143 -0.12 -38.22 2.68
N SER A 144 -1.08 -38.94 3.28
CA SER A 144 -1.49 -40.26 2.77
C SER A 144 -2.04 -40.17 1.34
N HIS A 145 -2.88 -39.18 1.06
CA HIS A 145 -3.36 -38.94 -0.30
C HIS A 145 -2.26 -38.49 -1.26
N ILE A 146 -1.27 -37.70 -0.80
CA ILE A 146 -0.12 -37.32 -1.62
C ILE A 146 0.72 -38.55 -1.99
N ILE A 147 0.87 -39.52 -1.07
CA ILE A 147 1.53 -40.80 -1.35
C ILE A 147 0.77 -41.57 -2.43
N ASP A 148 -0.56 -41.64 -2.34
CA ASP A 148 -1.38 -42.32 -3.33
C ASP A 148 -1.25 -41.67 -4.72
N ILE A 149 -1.23 -40.34 -4.79
CA ILE A 149 -1.10 -39.59 -6.05
C ILE A 149 0.30 -39.73 -6.66
N LEU A 150 1.35 -39.65 -5.85
CA LEU A 150 2.75 -39.68 -6.31
C LEU A 150 3.33 -41.11 -6.41
N GLY A 151 2.57 -42.12 -5.98
CA GLY A 151 2.86 -43.54 -6.13
C GLY A 151 3.88 -44.12 -5.13
N SER A 152 4.50 -43.31 -4.26
CA SER A 152 5.40 -43.81 -3.22
C SER A 152 5.61 -42.81 -2.09
N LYS A 153 6.01 -43.34 -0.92
CA LYS A 153 6.40 -42.55 0.25
C LYS A 153 7.63 -41.68 -0.02
N ASP A 154 8.57 -42.17 -0.81
CA ASP A 154 9.81 -41.44 -1.13
C ASP A 154 9.53 -40.24 -2.03
N SER A 155 8.68 -40.40 -3.05
CA SER A 155 8.22 -39.30 -3.91
C SER A 155 7.46 -38.24 -3.11
N ALA A 156 6.56 -38.66 -2.21
CA ALA A 156 5.83 -37.76 -1.33
C ALA A 156 6.78 -36.99 -0.39
N THR A 157 7.74 -37.68 0.23
CA THR A 157 8.76 -37.05 1.09
C THR A 157 9.58 -36.02 0.31
N GLN A 158 10.02 -36.36 -0.92
CA GLN A 158 10.78 -35.45 -1.75
C GLN A 158 9.98 -34.20 -2.17
N HIS A 159 8.67 -34.35 -2.35
CA HIS A 159 7.74 -33.24 -2.61
C HIS A 159 7.57 -32.36 -1.36
N LEU A 160 7.21 -32.97 -0.23
CA LEU A 160 6.94 -32.29 1.04
C LEU A 160 8.14 -31.49 1.56
N ASN A 161 9.36 -32.04 1.41
CA ASN A 161 10.61 -31.35 1.78
C ASN A 161 10.81 -30.02 1.05
N LYS A 162 10.14 -29.78 -0.09
CA LYS A 162 10.24 -28.53 -0.85
C LYS A 162 9.15 -27.51 -0.49
N CYS A 163 8.06 -27.96 0.13
CA CYS A 163 6.90 -27.15 0.49
C CYS A 163 7.23 -26.11 1.57
N PHE A 164 6.42 -25.07 1.62
CA PHE A 164 6.42 -24.08 2.69
C PHE A 164 5.29 -24.36 3.70
N TYR A 165 5.56 -24.14 4.98
CA TYR A 165 4.64 -24.35 6.09
C TYR A 165 4.58 -23.07 6.92
N SER A 166 3.38 -22.57 7.23
CA SER A 166 3.23 -21.43 8.15
C SER A 166 2.27 -21.74 9.28
N PHE A 167 2.63 -21.33 10.49
CA PHE A 167 1.80 -21.44 11.68
C PHE A 167 1.44 -20.04 12.19
N VAL A 168 0.14 -19.75 12.28
CA VAL A 168 -0.42 -18.53 12.88
C VAL A 168 -1.39 -18.94 13.99
N ILE A 169 -0.85 -19.22 15.17
CA ILE A 169 -1.61 -19.78 16.30
C ILE A 169 -1.02 -19.32 17.63
N GLY A 170 -1.84 -19.28 18.68
CA GLY A 170 -1.43 -18.90 20.03
C GLY A 170 -2.22 -17.75 20.62
N ASN A 171 -2.83 -16.89 19.79
CA ASN A 171 -3.64 -15.76 20.29
C ASN A 171 -4.80 -16.23 21.17
N ASN A 172 -5.48 -17.30 20.75
CA ASN A 172 -6.59 -17.89 21.49
C ASN A 172 -6.19 -18.55 22.80
N ASP A 173 -4.96 -19.06 22.92
CA ASP A 173 -4.46 -19.64 24.19
C ASP A 173 -4.42 -18.57 25.31
N TYR A 174 -4.36 -17.30 24.92
CA TYR A 174 -4.52 -16.19 25.85
C TYR A 174 -5.96 -15.65 25.88
N ILE A 175 -6.48 -15.16 24.73
CA ILE A 175 -7.79 -14.48 24.65
C ILE A 175 -8.94 -15.42 25.00
N ASN A 176 -8.89 -16.65 24.50
CA ASN A 176 -9.96 -17.64 24.59
C ASN A 176 -9.60 -18.79 25.55
N ASN A 177 -8.65 -18.57 26.47
CA ASN A 177 -8.27 -19.52 27.52
C ASN A 177 -7.71 -18.81 28.77
N TYR A 178 -6.45 -18.35 28.76
CA TYR A 178 -5.77 -17.80 29.95
C TYR A 178 -6.56 -16.67 30.63
N PHE A 179 -7.09 -15.72 29.85
CA PHE A 179 -7.82 -14.55 30.34
C PHE A 179 -9.34 -14.78 30.50
N LEU A 180 -9.80 -16.04 30.45
CA LEU A 180 -11.19 -16.44 30.69
C LEU A 180 -11.33 -17.40 31.90
N PRO A 181 -11.08 -16.93 33.13
CA PRO A 181 -11.12 -17.76 34.34
C PRO A 181 -12.50 -18.37 34.65
N GLN A 182 -13.57 -17.85 34.03
CA GLN A 182 -14.92 -18.42 34.15
C GLN A 182 -15.10 -19.73 33.36
N PHE A 183 -14.23 -20.00 32.39
CA PHE A 183 -14.27 -21.22 31.58
C PHE A 183 -13.04 -22.11 31.80
N TYR A 184 -11.91 -21.54 32.20
CA TYR A 184 -10.62 -22.23 32.27
C TYR A 184 -9.87 -21.93 33.58
N ASN A 185 -9.25 -22.96 34.16
CA ASN A 185 -8.44 -22.80 35.38
C ASN A 185 -7.01 -22.32 35.12
N THR A 186 -6.67 -21.98 33.87
CA THR A 186 -5.28 -21.76 33.44
C THR A 186 -4.60 -20.61 34.17
N SER A 187 -5.26 -19.46 34.34
CA SER A 187 -4.71 -18.32 35.09
C SER A 187 -4.70 -18.54 36.62
N ILE A 188 -5.44 -19.54 37.13
CA ILE A 188 -5.37 -19.97 38.52
C ILE A 188 -4.15 -20.88 38.74
N GLN A 189 -3.82 -21.70 37.74
CA GLN A 189 -2.74 -22.69 37.80
C GLN A 189 -1.36 -22.10 37.46
N TYR A 190 -1.32 -21.11 36.58
CA TYR A 190 -0.07 -20.59 36.03
C TYR A 190 -0.02 -19.07 36.07
N THR A 191 1.13 -18.52 36.45
CA THR A 191 1.46 -17.12 36.11
C THR A 191 1.63 -16.97 34.59
N PRO A 192 1.60 -15.74 34.03
CA PRO A 192 1.73 -15.56 32.57
C PRO A 192 3.04 -16.13 32.00
N GLU A 193 4.12 -16.05 32.77
CA GLU A 193 5.44 -16.58 32.37
C GLU A 193 5.48 -18.12 32.45
N GLN A 194 4.89 -18.71 33.49
CA GLN A 194 4.76 -20.18 33.61
C GLN A 194 3.88 -20.74 32.50
N TYR A 195 2.80 -20.03 32.15
CA TYR A 195 1.92 -20.44 31.06
C TYR A 195 2.64 -20.41 29.72
N ALA A 196 3.41 -19.35 29.44
CA ALA A 196 4.25 -19.27 28.25
C ALA A 196 5.26 -20.43 28.14
N GLU A 197 5.82 -20.89 29.27
CA GLU A 197 6.73 -22.05 29.32
C GLU A 197 6.02 -23.34 28.92
N VAL A 198 4.91 -23.70 29.57
CA VAL A 198 4.19 -24.95 29.24
C VAL A 198 3.59 -24.90 27.83
N LEU A 199 3.21 -23.72 27.34
CA LEU A 199 2.67 -23.53 26.00
C LEU A 199 3.74 -23.71 24.93
N ILE A 200 4.97 -23.20 25.15
CA ILE A 200 6.06 -23.38 24.18
C ILE A 200 6.57 -24.83 24.16
N GLU A 201 6.57 -25.53 25.30
CA GLU A 201 6.91 -26.95 25.39
C GLU A 201 5.96 -27.80 24.53
N GLU A 202 4.65 -27.59 24.68
CA GLU A 202 3.67 -28.28 23.86
C GLU A 202 3.83 -27.94 22.38
N TYR A 203 4.02 -26.64 22.06
CA TYR A 203 4.19 -26.21 20.68
C TYR A 203 5.42 -26.84 20.03
N SER A 204 6.55 -26.91 20.75
CA SER A 204 7.77 -27.59 20.30
C SER A 204 7.52 -29.04 19.91
N GLN A 205 6.77 -29.79 20.72
CA GLN A 205 6.39 -31.17 20.39
C GLN A 205 5.55 -31.27 19.11
N ARG A 206 4.65 -30.30 18.86
CA ARG A 206 3.84 -30.25 17.64
C ARG A 206 4.70 -29.95 16.41
N ILE A 207 5.62 -28.99 16.51
CA ILE A 207 6.55 -28.65 15.42
C ILE A 207 7.48 -29.82 15.09
N MET A 208 7.97 -30.55 16.11
CA MET A 208 8.77 -31.76 15.88
C MET A 208 8.01 -32.86 15.16
N LYS A 209 6.71 -33.04 15.46
CA LYS A 209 5.85 -33.99 14.70
C LYS A 209 5.73 -33.59 13.23
N LEU A 210 5.58 -32.29 12.94
CA LEU A 210 5.54 -31.81 11.56
C LEU A 210 6.89 -32.03 10.85
N TYR A 211 8.01 -31.69 11.50
CA TYR A 211 9.35 -31.91 10.94
C TYR A 211 9.60 -33.39 10.60
N ASN A 212 9.21 -34.30 11.49
CA ASN A 212 9.29 -35.75 11.27
C ASN A 212 8.40 -36.25 10.13
N SER A 213 7.48 -35.42 9.65
CA SER A 213 6.57 -35.70 8.53
C SER A 213 7.06 -35.10 7.19
N GLY A 214 8.27 -34.51 7.15
CA GLY A 214 8.89 -34.00 5.93
C GLY A 214 8.89 -32.48 5.80
N ALA A 215 8.41 -31.72 6.78
CA ALA A 215 8.51 -30.26 6.69
C ALA A 215 9.96 -29.79 6.86
N ARG A 216 10.41 -28.91 5.96
CA ARG A 216 11.77 -28.33 5.98
C ARG A 216 11.83 -26.81 5.89
N LYS A 217 10.76 -26.14 5.48
CA LYS A 217 10.68 -24.67 5.40
C LYS A 217 9.48 -24.20 6.22
N VAL A 218 9.73 -23.74 7.44
CA VAL A 218 8.66 -23.50 8.42
C VAL A 218 8.73 -22.08 8.96
N ALA A 219 7.60 -21.36 8.92
CA ALA A 219 7.42 -20.07 9.56
C ALA A 219 6.54 -20.20 10.80
N LEU A 220 7.05 -19.75 11.94
CA LEU A 220 6.34 -19.72 13.21
C LEU A 220 6.04 -18.26 13.57
N THR A 221 4.76 -17.93 13.62
CA THR A 221 4.31 -16.56 13.85
C THR A 221 4.16 -16.28 15.34
N GLY A 222 4.72 -15.16 15.81
CA GLY A 222 4.50 -14.68 17.16
C GLY A 222 3.06 -14.21 17.38
N ILE A 223 2.62 -14.21 18.64
CA ILE A 223 1.35 -13.67 19.08
C ILE A 223 1.35 -12.16 18.89
N GLY A 224 0.27 -11.60 18.34
CA GLY A 224 0.11 -10.16 18.14
C GLY A 224 -0.09 -9.39 19.46
N PRO A 225 -0.23 -8.06 19.41
CA PRO A 225 -0.53 -7.26 20.60
C PRO A 225 -2.01 -7.43 21.01
N ILE A 226 -2.34 -8.60 21.56
CA ILE A 226 -3.71 -9.02 21.89
C ILE A 226 -4.45 -8.06 22.84
N GLY A 227 -3.72 -7.36 23.71
CA GLY A 227 -4.27 -6.34 24.61
C GLY A 227 -4.68 -5.04 23.89
N CYS A 228 -4.28 -4.85 22.64
CA CYS A 228 -4.65 -3.71 21.81
C CYS A 228 -5.85 -3.99 20.89
N THR A 229 -6.44 -5.19 20.97
CA THR A 229 -7.66 -5.50 20.21
C THR A 229 -8.83 -4.69 20.77
N PRO A 230 -9.80 -4.24 19.93
CA PRO A 230 -10.98 -3.53 20.43
C PRO A 230 -11.73 -4.33 21.50
N GLY A 231 -11.82 -5.66 21.35
CA GLY A 231 -12.43 -6.54 22.34
C GLY A 231 -11.72 -6.51 23.69
N ALA A 232 -10.38 -6.53 23.71
CA ALA A 232 -9.62 -6.43 24.95
C ALA A 232 -9.79 -5.06 25.63
N VAL A 233 -9.65 -3.97 24.86
CA VAL A 233 -9.78 -2.60 25.38
C VAL A 233 -11.19 -2.32 25.93
N ASN A 234 -12.22 -2.93 25.33
CA ASN A 234 -13.60 -2.79 25.79
C ASN A 234 -13.95 -3.68 26.98
N SER A 235 -13.24 -4.80 27.18
CA SER A 235 -13.59 -5.82 28.19
C SER A 235 -12.73 -5.76 29.45
N TYR A 236 -11.54 -5.17 29.38
CA TYR A 236 -10.59 -5.12 30.49
C TYR A 236 -10.12 -3.69 30.75
N ASP A 237 -9.74 -3.41 31.99
CA ASP A 237 -9.19 -2.11 32.37
C ASP A 237 -7.81 -1.89 31.74
N THR A 238 -7.66 -0.76 31.04
CA THR A 238 -6.37 -0.36 30.46
C THR A 238 -5.49 0.40 31.45
N ASN A 239 -5.98 0.73 32.65
CA ASN A 239 -5.30 1.58 33.63
C ASN A 239 -4.85 2.94 33.04
N GLY A 240 -5.63 3.48 32.08
CA GLY A 240 -5.30 4.73 31.38
C GLY A 240 -4.30 4.58 30.22
N SER A 241 -3.86 3.35 29.90
CA SER A 241 -3.11 3.04 28.68
C SER A 241 -4.03 2.94 27.45
N LEU A 242 -3.44 2.92 26.26
CA LEU A 242 -4.13 2.66 24.99
C LEU A 242 -4.49 1.17 24.81
N CYS A 243 -3.80 0.28 25.52
CA CYS A 243 -3.98 -1.16 25.45
C CYS A 243 -4.01 -1.78 26.85
N VAL A 244 -4.44 -3.04 26.93
CA VAL A 244 -4.36 -3.84 28.15
C VAL A 244 -2.94 -4.42 28.28
N ASP A 245 -2.07 -3.67 28.97
CA ASP A 245 -0.63 -3.97 29.04
C ASP A 245 -0.31 -5.36 29.61
N SER A 246 -1.11 -5.86 30.55
CA SER A 246 -0.94 -7.21 31.15
C SER A 246 -1.13 -8.33 30.13
N MET A 247 -2.08 -8.19 29.20
CA MET A 247 -2.30 -9.15 28.11
C MET A 247 -1.15 -9.13 27.11
N ASN A 248 -0.68 -7.94 26.76
CA ASN A 248 0.49 -7.77 25.88
C ASN A 248 1.78 -8.31 26.52
N GLN A 249 1.95 -8.15 27.83
CA GLN A 249 3.08 -8.74 28.55
C GLN A 249 3.04 -10.27 28.51
N ALA A 250 1.86 -10.87 28.73
CA ALA A 250 1.67 -12.31 28.65
C ALA A 250 2.02 -12.87 27.26
N ALA A 251 1.57 -12.21 26.19
CA ALA A 251 1.93 -12.54 24.80
C ALA A 251 3.45 -12.45 24.55
N ASN A 252 4.11 -11.44 25.10
CA ASN A 252 5.56 -11.26 24.94
C ASN A 252 6.38 -12.36 25.63
N PHE A 253 5.94 -12.91 26.75
CA PHE A 253 6.62 -14.06 27.35
C PHE A 253 6.66 -15.25 26.39
N PHE A 254 5.54 -15.57 25.73
CA PHE A 254 5.52 -16.61 24.71
C PHE A 254 6.38 -16.27 23.49
N ASN A 255 6.29 -15.04 22.97
CA ASN A 255 7.07 -14.60 21.81
C ASN A 255 8.58 -14.70 22.02
N ASN A 256 9.06 -14.34 23.21
CA ASN A 256 10.49 -14.47 23.55
C ASN A 256 10.93 -15.94 23.54
N ARG A 257 10.10 -16.84 24.07
CA ARG A 257 10.37 -18.29 24.06
C ARG A 257 10.29 -18.90 22.67
N LEU A 258 9.38 -18.42 21.84
CA LEU A 258 9.27 -18.88 20.45
C LEU A 258 10.51 -18.53 19.62
N GLN A 259 11.11 -17.36 19.83
CA GLN A 259 12.39 -17.00 19.21
C GLN A 259 13.49 -17.99 19.62
N LEU A 260 13.61 -18.28 20.91
CA LEU A 260 14.58 -19.25 21.42
C LEU A 260 14.35 -20.66 20.85
N LEU A 261 13.10 -21.10 20.76
CA LEU A 261 12.75 -22.37 20.13
C LEU A 261 13.16 -22.41 18.66
N VAL A 262 12.95 -21.33 17.90
CA VAL A 262 13.40 -21.25 16.49
C VAL A 262 14.93 -21.36 16.38
N ASP A 263 15.67 -20.72 17.28
CA ASP A 263 17.13 -20.82 17.31
C ASP A 263 17.59 -22.25 17.64
N GLU A 264 16.94 -22.90 18.61
CA GLU A 264 17.20 -24.29 18.98
C GLU A 264 16.91 -25.25 17.81
N LEU A 265 15.74 -25.12 17.17
CA LEU A 265 15.34 -25.94 16.03
C LEU A 265 16.34 -25.81 14.88
N ASN A 266 16.78 -24.59 14.53
CA ASN A 266 17.77 -24.38 13.48
C ASN A 266 19.17 -24.90 13.84
N SER A 267 19.50 -24.94 15.13
CA SER A 267 20.78 -25.49 15.61
C SER A 267 20.78 -27.02 15.56
N ASN A 268 19.66 -27.64 15.90
CA ASN A 268 19.52 -29.10 16.01
C ASN A 268 19.14 -29.78 14.68
N LEU A 269 18.43 -29.08 13.78
CA LEU A 269 17.85 -29.63 12.56
C LEU A 269 18.44 -28.94 11.32
N THR A 270 19.65 -29.35 10.95
CA THR A 270 20.45 -28.68 9.91
C THR A 270 19.91 -28.85 8.49
N ASP A 271 19.05 -29.84 8.25
CA ASP A 271 18.37 -30.08 6.97
C ASP A 271 17.08 -29.26 6.81
N ALA A 272 16.65 -28.53 7.85
CA ALA A 272 15.47 -27.67 7.86
C ALA A 272 15.83 -26.19 8.13
N LYS A 273 14.87 -25.31 7.83
CA LYS A 273 14.92 -23.88 8.10
C LYS A 273 13.63 -23.44 8.75
N PHE A 274 13.78 -22.91 9.96
CA PHE A 274 12.70 -22.30 10.74
C PHE A 274 12.91 -20.80 10.79
N ILE A 275 11.83 -20.02 10.69
CA ILE A 275 11.87 -18.57 10.89
C ILE A 275 10.79 -18.14 11.87
N TYR A 276 11.15 -17.20 12.73
CA TYR A 276 10.22 -16.48 13.57
C TYR A 276 9.69 -15.25 12.82
N LEU A 277 8.36 -15.09 12.76
CA LEU A 277 7.71 -13.90 12.23
C LEU A 277 7.22 -13.03 13.40
N ASN A 278 7.79 -11.82 13.50
CA ASN A 278 7.51 -10.87 14.59
C ASN A 278 6.20 -10.08 14.35
N THR A 279 5.06 -10.75 14.38
CA THR A 279 3.74 -10.09 14.20
C THR A 279 3.46 -9.05 15.27
N TYR A 280 3.92 -9.26 16.51
CA TYR A 280 3.79 -8.28 17.58
C TYR A 280 4.42 -6.93 17.19
N GLY A 281 5.68 -6.97 16.74
CA GLY A 281 6.41 -5.79 16.31
C GLY A 281 5.77 -5.15 15.08
N ILE A 282 5.40 -5.96 14.08
CA ILE A 282 4.76 -5.50 12.84
C ILE A 282 3.48 -4.71 13.14
N VAL A 283 2.58 -5.26 13.96
CA VAL A 283 1.30 -4.62 14.28
C VAL A 283 1.51 -3.39 15.18
N SER A 284 2.42 -3.47 16.15
CA SER A 284 2.70 -2.34 17.06
C SER A 284 3.34 -1.16 16.34
N GLU A 285 4.28 -1.41 15.44
CA GLU A 285 4.95 -0.37 14.67
C GLU A 285 4.01 0.27 13.66
N TYR A 286 3.13 -0.52 13.03
CA TYR A 286 2.11 0.00 12.13
C TYR A 286 1.06 0.84 12.85
N ALA A 287 0.54 0.36 14.00
CA ALA A 287 -0.41 1.11 14.82
C ALA A 287 0.18 2.40 15.40
N ALA A 288 1.51 2.45 15.58
CA ALA A 288 2.24 3.63 16.04
C ALA A 288 2.80 4.49 14.89
N SER A 289 2.56 4.14 13.62
CA SER A 289 3.17 4.82 12.47
C SER A 289 2.48 6.16 12.19
N PRO A 290 3.16 7.30 12.38
CA PRO A 290 2.57 8.61 12.13
C PRO A 290 2.42 8.86 10.62
N GLY A 291 1.24 9.29 10.18
CA GLY A 291 0.95 9.60 8.77
C GLY A 291 -0.19 8.79 8.15
N PHE A 292 -0.71 7.80 8.87
CA PHE A 292 -1.93 7.10 8.53
C PHE A 292 -2.95 7.33 9.65
N ASP A 293 -4.08 7.98 9.35
CA ASP A 293 -5.22 8.12 10.28
C ASP A 293 -5.96 6.77 10.39
N ILE A 294 -5.22 5.70 10.74
CA ILE A 294 -5.76 4.35 10.88
C ILE A 294 -6.49 4.28 12.20
N LYS A 295 -7.78 4.00 12.11
CA LYS A 295 -8.61 3.78 13.27
C LYS A 295 -8.30 2.41 13.86
N ILE A 296 -8.03 2.41 15.16
CA ILE A 296 -7.77 1.21 15.96
C ILE A 296 -9.08 0.53 16.38
N ASN A 297 -10.23 1.20 16.19
CA ASN A 297 -11.54 0.59 16.43
C ASN A 297 -11.90 -0.40 15.32
N GLY A 298 -12.81 -1.33 15.63
CA GLY A 298 -13.41 -2.21 14.62
C GLY A 298 -14.17 -1.42 13.55
N CYS A 299 -14.30 -1.99 12.36
CA CYS A 299 -15.01 -1.40 11.23
C CYS A 299 -16.50 -1.80 11.19
N CYS A 300 -16.96 -2.72 12.03
CA CYS A 300 -18.35 -3.11 12.13
C CYS A 300 -18.84 -3.07 13.58
N GLU A 301 -20.15 -2.95 13.76
CA GLU A 301 -20.79 -3.27 15.04
C GLU A 301 -20.69 -4.77 15.29
N VAL A 302 -20.45 -5.14 16.55
CA VAL A 302 -20.16 -6.53 16.94
C VAL A 302 -21.23 -7.11 17.86
N ASN A 303 -21.43 -8.43 17.76
CA ASN A 303 -22.32 -9.20 18.63
C ASN A 303 -21.65 -9.56 19.96
N GLU A 304 -22.33 -10.34 20.80
CA GLU A 304 -21.83 -10.78 22.12
C GLU A 304 -20.54 -11.63 22.07
N PHE A 305 -20.20 -12.18 20.90
CA PHE A 305 -18.95 -12.91 20.65
C PHE A 305 -17.86 -12.05 20.03
N GLY A 306 -18.09 -10.74 19.87
CA GLY A 306 -17.16 -9.79 19.26
C GLY A 306 -16.99 -9.93 17.75
N LEU A 307 -17.89 -10.66 17.07
CA LEU A 307 -17.92 -10.79 15.62
C LEU A 307 -18.91 -9.80 15.01
N CYS A 308 -18.71 -9.37 13.76
CA CYS A 308 -19.64 -8.46 13.09
C CYS A 308 -21.07 -8.99 13.12
N ILE A 309 -22.04 -8.11 13.37
CA ILE A 309 -23.46 -8.46 13.28
C ILE A 309 -23.79 -8.84 11.82
N PRO A 310 -24.47 -9.99 11.58
CA PRO A 310 -24.80 -10.41 10.22
C PRO A 310 -25.63 -9.36 9.49
N TYR A 311 -25.23 -9.04 8.26
CA TYR A 311 -25.88 -8.10 7.34
C TYR A 311 -25.90 -6.63 7.74
N ASP A 312 -25.26 -6.24 8.84
CA ASP A 312 -25.07 -4.83 9.17
C ASP A 312 -24.05 -4.17 8.25
N ASP A 313 -24.25 -2.88 7.99
CA ASP A 313 -23.35 -2.09 7.15
C ASP A 313 -22.01 -1.85 7.87
N PRO A 314 -20.86 -2.23 7.27
CA PRO A 314 -19.56 -1.89 7.83
C PRO A 314 -19.23 -0.41 7.58
N CYS A 315 -18.15 0.04 8.20
CA CYS A 315 -17.63 1.40 8.05
C CYS A 315 -17.31 1.74 6.59
N GLU A 316 -17.58 2.99 6.20
CA GLU A 316 -17.41 3.48 4.82
C GLU A 316 -15.95 3.40 4.35
N PHE A 317 -14.99 3.77 5.22
CA PHE A 317 -13.55 3.81 4.93
C PHE A 317 -12.78 2.65 5.58
N ARG A 318 -13.16 1.41 5.25
CA ARG A 318 -12.56 0.18 5.81
C ARG A 318 -11.08 -0.05 5.50
N ASN A 319 -10.54 0.61 4.47
CA ASN A 319 -9.11 0.63 4.18
C ASN A 319 -8.28 1.51 5.14
N LEU A 320 -8.94 2.21 6.06
CA LEU A 320 -8.33 3.00 7.13
C LEU A 320 -8.54 2.38 8.51
N HIS A 321 -9.01 1.13 8.62
CA HIS A 321 -9.22 0.47 9.92
C HIS A 321 -8.23 -0.67 10.08
N LEU A 322 -7.56 -0.74 11.23
CA LEU A 322 -6.66 -1.84 11.57
C LEU A 322 -7.46 -3.13 11.80
N PHE A 323 -8.58 -2.98 12.52
CA PHE A 323 -9.44 -4.08 12.90
C PHE A 323 -10.73 -4.09 12.09
N TRP A 324 -11.17 -5.28 11.71
CA TRP A 324 -12.43 -5.52 11.06
C TRP A 324 -13.56 -5.63 12.07
N ASP A 325 -13.39 -6.49 13.08
CA ASP A 325 -14.31 -6.68 14.21
C ASP A 325 -13.58 -6.45 15.54
N ALA A 326 -14.01 -7.07 16.64
CA ALA A 326 -13.41 -6.88 17.94
C ALA A 326 -12.01 -7.50 18.08
N PHE A 327 -11.60 -8.39 17.18
CA PHE A 327 -10.36 -9.17 17.32
C PHE A 327 -9.53 -9.22 16.04
N HIS A 328 -10.19 -9.30 14.88
CA HIS A 328 -9.54 -9.70 13.65
C HIS A 328 -9.10 -8.48 12.83
N PRO A 329 -7.94 -8.57 12.15
CA PRO A 329 -7.45 -7.51 11.29
C PRO A 329 -8.29 -7.36 10.01
N SER A 330 -8.35 -6.15 9.47
CA SER A 330 -8.90 -5.90 8.14
C SER A 330 -7.95 -6.41 7.03
N GLU A 331 -8.44 -6.47 5.78
CA GLU A 331 -7.61 -6.86 4.62
C GLU A 331 -6.37 -5.95 4.48
N ILE A 332 -6.47 -4.66 4.77
CA ILE A 332 -5.31 -3.75 4.66
C ILE A 332 -4.22 -4.11 5.68
N ALA A 333 -4.62 -4.41 6.91
CA ALA A 333 -3.70 -4.86 7.97
C ALA A 333 -3.08 -6.22 7.64
N ASN A 334 -3.85 -7.13 7.06
CA ASN A 334 -3.36 -8.43 6.57
C ASN A 334 -2.35 -8.26 5.44
N LYS A 335 -2.61 -7.37 4.47
CA LYS A 335 -1.69 -7.10 3.35
C LYS A 335 -0.34 -6.56 3.82
N ILE A 336 -0.36 -5.65 4.80
CA ILE A 336 0.85 -5.08 5.39
C ILE A 336 1.63 -6.13 6.15
N SER A 337 0.95 -6.88 7.02
CA SER A 337 1.57 -7.95 7.80
C SER A 337 2.18 -9.03 6.92
N ALA A 338 1.47 -9.43 5.86
CA ALA A 338 1.95 -10.39 4.87
C ALA A 338 3.16 -9.87 4.09
N GLY A 339 3.12 -8.61 3.64
CA GLY A 339 4.23 -8.00 2.91
C GLY A 339 5.52 -7.97 3.72
N ILE A 340 5.46 -7.54 4.98
CA ILE A 340 6.63 -7.50 5.88
C ILE A 340 7.11 -8.92 6.21
N SER A 341 6.18 -9.83 6.48
CA SER A 341 6.48 -11.24 6.73
C SER A 341 7.19 -11.86 5.53
N TYR A 342 6.72 -11.59 4.31
CA TYR A 342 7.29 -12.13 3.07
C TYR A 342 8.76 -11.71 2.85
N LEU A 343 9.15 -10.49 3.22
CA LEU A 343 10.56 -10.09 3.15
C LEU A 343 11.45 -10.91 4.08
N SER A 344 10.93 -11.28 5.25
CA SER A 344 11.65 -12.18 6.16
C SER A 344 11.75 -13.59 5.56
N LEU A 345 10.68 -14.06 4.91
CA LEU A 345 10.59 -15.38 4.29
C LEU A 345 11.53 -15.58 3.10
N LYS A 346 11.91 -14.53 2.37
CA LYS A 346 12.88 -14.63 1.24
C LYS A 346 14.17 -15.36 1.63
N LYS A 347 14.63 -15.18 2.88
CA LYS A 347 15.82 -15.85 3.43
C LYS A 347 15.75 -17.38 3.42
N ILE A 348 14.54 -17.96 3.39
CA ILE A 348 14.33 -19.42 3.34
C ILE A 348 14.22 -19.94 1.90
N PHE A 349 13.88 -19.07 0.94
CA PHE A 349 13.62 -19.47 -0.44
C PHE A 349 14.82 -19.28 -1.39
N GLU A 350 15.80 -18.46 -1.02
CA GLU A 350 16.96 -18.09 -1.86
C GLU A 350 18.23 -18.91 -1.54
N VAL A 351 18.20 -20.23 -1.78
CA VAL A 351 19.43 -21.04 -1.97
C VAL A 351 19.57 -21.25 -3.48
N TYR A 352 20.66 -20.73 -4.07
CA TYR A 352 20.99 -20.60 -5.52
C TYR A 352 20.72 -19.22 -6.16
N GLU A 353 21.51 -18.21 -5.78
CA GLU A 353 22.28 -17.36 -6.72
C GLU A 353 23.46 -16.71 -5.96
N PRO A 354 24.64 -16.48 -6.59
CA PRO A 354 25.82 -15.94 -5.91
C PRO A 354 25.63 -14.50 -5.45
N ALA A 355 26.26 -14.20 -4.32
CA ALA A 355 26.24 -12.94 -3.61
C ALA A 355 26.68 -11.74 -4.48
N ASP A 356 25.73 -10.85 -4.77
CA ASP A 356 25.92 -9.40 -4.85
C ASP A 356 24.57 -8.73 -4.54
N THR A 357 24.09 -8.96 -3.32
CA THR A 357 22.92 -8.30 -2.75
C THR A 357 23.31 -7.73 -1.40
N LEU A 358 23.23 -6.40 -1.32
CA LEU A 358 23.62 -5.56 -0.20
C LEU A 358 23.12 -6.13 1.15
N ILE A 359 24.06 -6.61 1.96
CA ILE A 359 23.85 -7.05 3.34
C ILE A 359 23.45 -5.83 4.18
N CYS A 360 22.30 -5.88 4.87
CA CYS A 360 21.92 -4.89 5.87
C CYS A 360 21.89 -5.52 7.28
N PRO A 361 22.86 -5.24 8.16
CA PRO A 361 22.81 -5.69 9.55
C PRO A 361 22.10 -4.64 10.42
N LEU A 362 20.99 -5.00 11.07
CA LEU A 362 20.41 -4.20 12.16
C LEU A 362 20.82 -4.83 13.50
N LYS A 363 21.71 -4.14 14.23
CA LYS A 363 21.85 -4.26 15.69
C LYS A 363 21.03 -3.13 16.32
N ILE A 364 20.07 -3.46 17.19
CA ILE A 364 19.25 -2.48 17.89
C ILE A 364 19.69 -2.44 19.37
N GLU A 365 20.23 -1.30 19.81
CA GLU A 365 20.35 -0.95 21.23
C GLU A 365 19.18 -0.03 21.64
N LYS A 366 18.56 -0.33 22.80
CA LYS A 366 17.45 0.42 23.43
C LYS A 366 17.87 1.85 23.85
N LYS A 367 16.96 2.85 23.75
CA LYS A 367 16.89 4.02 24.66
C LYS A 367 15.57 4.83 24.56
N SER A 368 15.33 5.67 25.58
CA SER A 368 14.09 5.95 26.32
C SER A 368 13.29 7.24 26.04
N THR A 369 11.97 7.15 26.28
CA THR A 369 10.94 8.02 26.92
C THR A 369 11.01 9.57 27.03
N LEU A 370 12.05 10.26 26.55
CA LEU A 370 12.11 11.74 26.59
C LEU A 370 11.66 12.44 25.29
N GLN A 371 11.18 11.68 24.30
CA GLN A 371 10.78 12.18 22.97
C GLN A 371 9.29 12.56 22.83
N LYS A 372 8.47 12.37 23.87
CA LYS A 372 7.03 12.72 23.84
C LYS A 372 6.73 14.24 23.78
N GLN A 373 7.73 15.09 23.99
CA GLN A 373 7.60 16.55 23.84
C GLN A 373 8.08 17.06 22.46
N GLU A 374 8.75 16.22 21.66
CA GLU A 374 9.34 16.60 20.37
C GLU A 374 8.38 16.39 19.18
N GLU A 375 7.29 15.65 19.33
CA GLU A 375 6.32 15.43 18.24
C GLU A 375 5.43 16.66 17.96
N MET A 376 5.16 17.49 18.97
CA MET A 376 4.62 18.84 18.77
C MET A 376 5.62 19.76 18.09
N ASN A 377 6.91 19.47 18.26
CA ASN A 377 7.96 20.14 17.50
C ASN A 377 8.07 19.59 16.08
N GLU A 378 7.57 18.42 15.69
CA GLU A 378 7.69 17.90 14.31
C GLU A 378 6.67 18.49 13.34
N LEU A 379 5.45 18.79 13.78
CA LEU A 379 4.50 19.58 12.97
C LEU A 379 4.98 21.03 12.86
N VAL A 380 5.59 21.55 13.93
CA VAL A 380 6.33 22.82 13.95
C VAL A 380 7.61 22.72 13.12
N THR A 381 8.29 21.57 13.01
CA THR A 381 9.51 21.36 12.21
C THR A 381 9.16 21.19 10.73
N LEU A 382 8.01 20.61 10.41
CA LEU A 382 7.47 20.55 9.04
C LEU A 382 6.98 21.95 8.63
N LEU A 383 6.30 22.68 9.52
CA LEU A 383 5.99 24.11 9.35
C LEU A 383 7.26 24.99 9.32
N GLU A 384 8.32 24.63 10.05
CA GLU A 384 9.64 25.29 10.06
C GLU A 384 10.47 24.89 8.85
N LEU A 385 10.32 23.72 8.24
CA LEU A 385 10.87 23.36 6.93
C LEU A 385 10.14 24.12 5.82
N ILE A 386 8.82 24.30 5.97
CA ILE A 386 7.97 25.09 5.08
C ILE A 386 8.28 26.60 5.22
N THR A 387 8.56 27.11 6.43
CA THR A 387 8.92 28.52 6.68
C THR A 387 10.42 28.84 6.55
N ASN A 388 11.31 27.87 6.80
CA ASN A 388 12.76 27.94 6.54
C ASN A 388 13.14 27.41 5.14
N SER A 389 12.18 27.16 4.23
CA SER A 389 12.46 26.86 2.83
C SER A 389 13.30 27.95 2.13
N LYS A 390 13.41 29.15 2.73
CA LYS A 390 14.39 30.18 2.35
C LYS A 390 15.86 29.75 2.52
N ASN A 391 16.17 28.71 3.30
CA ASN A 391 17.54 28.26 3.59
C ASN A 391 18.05 27.13 2.68
N PHE A 392 17.21 26.49 1.84
CA PHE A 392 17.67 25.56 0.80
C PHE A 392 18.09 26.26 -0.51
N VAL A 393 17.87 27.58 -0.62
CA VAL A 393 18.00 28.37 -1.86
C VAL A 393 19.46 28.70 -2.23
N ASN A 394 20.46 28.27 -1.46
CA ASN A 394 21.88 28.57 -1.75
C ASN A 394 22.72 27.37 -2.23
N GLY A 395 22.10 26.22 -2.54
CA GLY A 395 22.77 25.03 -3.07
C GLY A 395 22.67 24.88 -4.60
N LYS A 396 23.60 24.14 -5.22
CA LYS A 396 23.45 23.66 -6.61
C LYS A 396 22.25 22.69 -6.70
N PRO A 397 21.47 22.69 -7.79
CA PRO A 397 20.38 21.74 -7.98
C PRO A 397 20.83 20.27 -7.77
N GLN A 398 19.99 19.45 -7.14
CA GLN A 398 20.30 18.03 -6.85
C GLN A 398 20.43 17.19 -8.13
N VAL A 399 19.74 17.60 -9.19
CA VAL A 399 19.86 17.05 -10.54
C VAL A 399 20.18 18.18 -11.52
N PRO A 400 20.93 17.92 -12.60
CA PRO A 400 21.26 18.94 -13.58
C PRO A 400 20.03 19.44 -14.35
N CYS A 401 18.95 18.67 -14.39
CA CYS A 401 17.77 18.94 -15.20
C CYS A 401 16.52 18.24 -14.67
N TYR A 402 15.36 18.85 -14.89
CA TYR A 402 14.05 18.36 -14.48
C TYR A 402 13.01 18.54 -15.59
N PHE A 403 12.51 17.43 -16.15
CA PHE A 403 11.51 17.42 -17.22
C PHE A 403 10.16 16.94 -16.70
N VAL A 404 9.08 17.61 -17.11
CA VAL A 404 7.72 17.36 -16.60
C VAL A 404 6.78 17.03 -17.77
N PHE A 405 6.07 15.93 -17.65
CA PHE A 405 5.02 15.45 -18.55
C PHE A 405 3.73 15.34 -17.74
N GLY A 406 2.59 15.60 -18.36
CA GLY A 406 1.35 15.44 -17.63
C GLY A 406 0.13 16.18 -18.14
N ASP A 407 -0.83 16.31 -17.24
CA ASP A 407 -2.08 17.04 -17.43
C ASP A 407 -2.08 18.40 -16.68
N SER A 408 -3.27 18.96 -16.45
CA SER A 408 -3.46 20.25 -15.79
C SER A 408 -2.90 20.32 -14.37
N LEU A 409 -2.70 19.20 -13.67
CA LEU A 409 -2.13 19.19 -12.32
C LEU A 409 -0.69 19.70 -12.25
N VAL A 410 0.00 19.70 -13.38
CA VAL A 410 1.40 20.11 -13.51
C VAL A 410 1.64 21.04 -14.69
N ASP A 411 0.60 21.55 -15.36
CA ASP A 411 0.74 22.45 -16.50
C ASP A 411 1.33 23.81 -16.08
N GLY A 412 2.44 24.20 -16.71
CA GLY A 412 3.10 25.49 -16.51
C GLY A 412 2.55 26.63 -17.37
N GLY A 413 1.59 26.36 -18.26
CA GLY A 413 0.97 27.30 -19.18
C GLY A 413 1.01 26.90 -20.67
N ASN A 414 1.19 25.62 -21.01
CA ASN A 414 1.21 25.17 -22.41
C ASN A 414 -0.15 25.35 -23.10
N ASN A 415 -1.25 25.44 -22.34
CA ASN A 415 -2.58 25.65 -22.90
C ASN A 415 -2.85 27.08 -23.39
N ASN A 416 -2.02 28.07 -23.02
CA ASN A 416 -2.28 29.49 -23.29
C ASN A 416 -2.45 29.77 -24.79
N ASP A 417 -1.65 29.11 -25.63
CA ASP A 417 -1.58 29.34 -27.08
C ASP A 417 -2.42 28.37 -27.91
N LEU A 418 -3.07 27.38 -27.28
CA LEU A 418 -3.91 26.38 -27.97
C LEU A 418 -5.32 26.92 -28.24
N ASN A 419 -6.04 26.49 -29.27
CA ASN A 419 -7.47 26.80 -29.37
C ASN A 419 -8.30 25.82 -28.53
N THR A 420 -8.55 26.15 -27.26
CA THR A 420 -9.15 25.24 -26.27
C THR A 420 -9.95 25.98 -25.20
N ALA A 421 -10.97 25.33 -24.65
CA ALA A 421 -11.71 25.80 -23.48
C ALA A 421 -10.91 25.61 -22.18
N SER A 422 -9.91 24.72 -22.18
CA SER A 422 -9.03 24.47 -21.03
C SER A 422 -7.90 25.50 -20.94
N LYS A 423 -8.25 26.78 -20.90
CA LYS A 423 -7.31 27.91 -20.70
C LYS A 423 -7.60 28.60 -19.39
N VAL A 424 -6.56 28.85 -18.61
CA VAL A 424 -6.67 29.50 -17.30
C VAL A 424 -5.62 30.59 -17.11
N ASN A 425 -5.27 31.31 -18.18
CA ASN A 425 -4.36 32.45 -18.17
C ASN A 425 -5.03 33.78 -17.81
N TYR A 426 -5.97 33.72 -16.85
CA TYR A 426 -6.75 34.86 -16.39
C TYR A 426 -6.99 34.80 -14.88
N SER A 427 -7.28 35.95 -14.27
CA SER A 427 -7.66 36.02 -12.85
C SER A 427 -8.99 35.28 -12.61
N PRO A 428 -9.13 34.45 -11.55
CA PRO A 428 -8.28 34.43 -10.35
C PRO A 428 -7.12 33.42 -10.37
N TYR A 429 -6.91 32.66 -11.45
CA TYR A 429 -5.78 31.73 -11.53
C TYR A 429 -4.44 32.48 -11.42
N GLY A 430 -3.51 31.92 -10.66
CA GLY A 430 -2.21 32.56 -10.40
C GLY A 430 -2.26 33.81 -9.53
N ILE A 431 -3.36 34.10 -8.81
CA ILE A 431 -3.47 35.27 -7.90
C ILE A 431 -2.38 35.33 -6.81
N ASP A 432 -1.87 34.16 -6.39
CA ASP A 432 -0.77 34.02 -5.44
C ASP A 432 0.58 33.71 -6.13
N PHE A 433 0.58 33.55 -7.45
CA PHE A 433 1.81 33.31 -8.21
C PHE A 433 2.56 34.64 -8.43
N PRO A 434 3.90 34.69 -8.31
CA PRO A 434 4.65 35.95 -8.39
C PRO A 434 4.47 36.74 -9.70
N HIS A 435 4.12 36.05 -10.79
CA HIS A 435 3.95 36.64 -12.12
C HIS A 435 2.48 36.79 -12.54
N GLY A 436 1.53 36.57 -11.61
CA GLY A 436 0.10 36.56 -11.90
C GLY A 436 -0.35 35.33 -12.71
N PRO A 437 -1.44 35.43 -13.49
CA PRO A 437 -1.97 34.31 -14.26
C PRO A 437 -1.00 33.82 -15.34
N THR A 438 -0.46 32.61 -15.17
CA THR A 438 0.44 31.99 -16.15
C THR A 438 -0.19 30.84 -16.94
N GLY A 439 -1.43 30.46 -16.63
CA GLY A 439 -2.06 29.24 -17.16
C GLY A 439 -1.88 28.00 -16.27
N ARG A 440 -1.41 28.16 -15.02
CA ARG A 440 -1.42 27.11 -14.01
C ARG A 440 -2.85 26.96 -13.46
N PHE A 441 -3.35 25.72 -13.37
CA PHE A 441 -4.68 25.41 -12.86
C PHE A 441 -4.77 25.45 -11.33
N THR A 442 -4.31 26.55 -10.73
CA THR A 442 -4.35 26.77 -9.29
C THR A 442 -4.24 28.28 -8.98
N ASN A 443 -4.39 28.66 -7.70
CA ASN A 443 -4.12 30.03 -7.27
C ASN A 443 -2.64 30.42 -7.34
N GLY A 444 -1.71 29.48 -7.38
CA GLY A 444 -0.28 29.77 -7.35
C GLY A 444 0.59 28.71 -8.03
N ARG A 445 1.46 28.05 -7.26
CA ARG A 445 2.37 26.99 -7.73
C ARG A 445 1.69 25.63 -7.81
N THR A 446 2.04 24.88 -8.86
CA THR A 446 1.69 23.47 -9.03
C THR A 446 2.66 22.57 -8.26
N VAL A 447 2.33 21.28 -8.15
CA VAL A 447 3.23 20.27 -7.53
C VAL A 447 4.59 20.20 -8.23
N ALA A 448 4.64 20.38 -9.56
CA ALA A 448 5.88 20.41 -10.33
C ALA A 448 6.76 21.60 -9.94
N ASP A 449 6.17 22.77 -9.73
CA ASP A 449 6.91 23.96 -9.29
C ASP A 449 7.52 23.75 -7.90
N ILE A 450 6.75 23.17 -6.97
CA ILE A 450 7.22 22.88 -5.62
C ILE A 450 8.38 21.89 -5.63
N ILE A 451 8.29 20.81 -6.42
CA ILE A 451 9.39 19.86 -6.58
C ILE A 451 10.62 20.54 -7.18
N GLY A 452 10.45 21.40 -8.19
CA GLY A 452 11.54 22.19 -8.77
C GLY A 452 12.26 23.07 -7.74
N GLU A 453 11.50 23.77 -6.90
CA GLU A 453 12.06 24.57 -5.79
C GLU A 453 12.84 23.68 -4.80
N LEU A 454 12.27 22.54 -4.39
CA LEU A 454 12.89 21.61 -3.44
C LEU A 454 14.15 20.92 -4.00
N LEU A 455 14.21 20.72 -5.32
CA LEU A 455 15.41 20.24 -6.02
C LEU A 455 16.52 21.31 -6.10
N GLY A 456 16.24 22.57 -5.76
CA GLY A 456 17.19 23.68 -5.77
C GLY A 456 17.24 24.48 -7.08
N PHE A 457 16.23 24.36 -7.96
CA PHE A 457 16.14 25.21 -9.14
C PHE A 457 15.72 26.62 -8.75
N GLN A 458 16.47 27.62 -9.23
CA GLN A 458 16.24 29.04 -8.93
C GLN A 458 15.08 29.64 -9.72
N ASN A 459 14.78 29.07 -10.88
CA ASN A 459 13.71 29.51 -11.77
C ASN A 459 12.73 28.34 -11.97
N PHE A 460 11.46 28.67 -12.20
CA PHE A 460 10.44 27.68 -12.58
C PHE A 460 10.79 27.06 -13.94
N ILE A 461 10.48 25.78 -14.11
CA ILE A 461 10.68 25.09 -15.38
C ILE A 461 9.70 25.67 -16.41
N PRO A 462 10.18 26.17 -17.57
CA PRO A 462 9.33 26.84 -18.55
C PRO A 462 8.42 25.85 -19.30
N SER A 463 7.29 26.36 -19.80
CA SER A 463 6.47 25.65 -20.79
C SER A 463 7.24 25.47 -22.11
N PHE A 464 6.84 24.51 -22.94
CA PHE A 464 7.61 24.12 -24.12
C PHE A 464 7.87 25.27 -25.10
N LEU A 465 6.84 26.05 -25.42
CA LEU A 465 6.96 27.18 -26.35
C LEU A 465 7.68 28.39 -25.74
N ALA A 466 7.67 28.53 -24.41
CA ALA A 466 8.35 29.61 -23.72
C ALA A 466 9.84 29.33 -23.43
N ALA A 467 10.29 28.07 -23.52
CA ALA A 467 11.63 27.66 -23.14
C ALA A 467 12.71 28.20 -24.08
N THR A 468 13.62 29.02 -23.55
CA THR A 468 14.80 29.51 -24.27
C THR A 468 15.90 28.45 -24.37
N ASP A 469 16.87 28.64 -25.27
CA ASP A 469 18.01 27.71 -25.40
C ASP A 469 18.86 27.62 -24.12
N ALA A 470 18.91 28.69 -23.31
CA ALA A 470 19.60 28.67 -22.02
C ALA A 470 18.87 27.82 -20.96
N GLU A 471 17.57 27.60 -21.12
CA GLU A 471 16.72 26.93 -20.14
C GLU A 471 16.46 25.47 -20.47
N VAL A 472 16.40 25.10 -21.76
CA VAL A 472 16.12 23.71 -22.18
C VAL A 472 17.09 22.69 -21.60
N THR A 473 18.34 23.07 -21.34
CA THR A 473 19.34 22.21 -20.69
C THR A 473 19.04 21.95 -19.21
N LYS A 474 18.24 22.79 -18.56
CA LYS A 474 17.82 22.65 -17.15
C LYS A 474 16.44 22.02 -17.00
N GLY A 475 15.62 22.02 -18.04
CA GLY A 475 14.31 21.38 -17.99
C GLY A 475 13.26 22.09 -18.84
N VAL A 476 12.21 21.35 -19.17
CA VAL A 476 11.02 21.85 -19.86
C VAL A 476 9.80 21.12 -19.32
N ASN A 477 8.70 21.84 -19.17
CA ASN A 477 7.40 21.31 -18.81
C ASN A 477 6.53 21.17 -20.06
N TYR A 478 6.18 19.94 -20.41
CA TYR A 478 5.37 19.59 -21.58
C TYR A 478 3.90 19.35 -21.23
N ALA A 479 3.53 19.37 -19.94
CA ALA A 479 2.19 19.05 -19.50
C ALA A 479 1.15 20.02 -20.07
N SER A 480 -0.07 19.52 -20.30
CA SER A 480 -1.14 20.30 -20.93
C SER A 480 -2.49 19.95 -20.32
N GLY A 481 -3.27 20.97 -19.97
CA GLY A 481 -4.64 20.80 -19.50
C GLY A 481 -5.49 19.95 -20.46
N SER A 482 -6.32 19.07 -19.89
CA SER A 482 -7.13 18.07 -20.58
C SER A 482 -6.36 16.96 -21.32
N ALA A 483 -5.03 16.87 -21.20
CA ALA A 483 -4.28 15.76 -21.77
C ALA A 483 -4.53 14.44 -21.01
N GLY A 484 -4.59 13.34 -21.75
CA GLY A 484 -4.63 11.97 -21.22
C GLY A 484 -3.52 11.10 -21.81
N ILE A 485 -3.44 9.87 -21.32
CA ILE A 485 -2.61 8.80 -21.88
C ILE A 485 -3.05 8.50 -23.31
N LEU A 486 -4.37 8.49 -23.54
CA LEU A 486 -4.97 8.31 -24.86
C LEU A 486 -5.08 9.64 -25.60
N VAL A 487 -4.90 9.58 -26.92
CA VAL A 487 -4.90 10.76 -27.79
C VAL A 487 -6.29 11.43 -27.83
N GLU A 488 -7.36 10.66 -27.72
CA GLU A 488 -8.74 11.16 -27.77
C GLU A 488 -9.24 11.83 -26.49
N SER A 489 -8.59 11.54 -25.35
CA SER A 489 -8.99 12.06 -24.05
C SER A 489 -8.92 13.60 -24.03
N GLY A 490 -10.01 14.24 -23.61
CA GLY A 490 -10.11 15.70 -23.53
C GLY A 490 -10.30 16.45 -24.86
N LYS A 491 -10.34 15.77 -26.02
CA LYS A 491 -10.52 16.44 -27.33
C LYS A 491 -11.80 17.28 -27.48
N HIS A 492 -12.84 16.99 -26.72
CA HIS A 492 -14.07 17.78 -26.73
C HIS A 492 -13.87 19.20 -26.17
N MET A 493 -12.78 19.44 -25.43
CA MET A 493 -12.40 20.78 -24.94
C MET A 493 -11.68 21.61 -26.00
N GLY A 494 -11.30 21.03 -27.14
CA GLY A 494 -10.53 21.68 -28.21
C GLY A 494 -9.14 21.09 -28.37
N GLN A 495 -8.17 21.93 -28.72
CA GLN A 495 -6.76 21.50 -28.86
C GLN A 495 -6.15 21.17 -27.49
N ASN A 496 -5.44 20.06 -27.39
CA ASN A 496 -4.61 19.71 -26.24
C ASN A 496 -3.28 19.08 -26.71
N VAL A 497 -2.27 19.07 -25.84
CA VAL A 497 -1.00 18.37 -26.10
C VAL A 497 -1.06 17.01 -25.42
N ASP A 498 -1.59 16.00 -26.11
CA ASP A 498 -1.66 14.64 -25.59
C ASP A 498 -0.27 14.05 -25.31
N MET A 499 -0.20 12.98 -24.53
CA MET A 499 1.08 12.40 -24.09
C MET A 499 2.04 12.05 -25.24
N ASN A 500 1.53 11.61 -26.40
CA ASN A 500 2.39 11.33 -27.55
C ASN A 500 2.97 12.61 -28.14
N GLN A 501 2.21 13.70 -28.16
CA GLN A 501 2.71 14.99 -28.59
C GLN A 501 3.70 15.59 -27.58
N GLN A 502 3.51 15.36 -26.27
CA GLN A 502 4.49 15.76 -25.26
C GLN A 502 5.84 15.05 -25.46
N LEU A 503 5.82 13.76 -25.79
CA LEU A 503 7.04 13.01 -26.13
C LEU A 503 7.73 13.55 -27.40
N LYS A 504 6.97 13.93 -28.43
CA LYS A 504 7.53 14.57 -29.63
C LYS A 504 8.14 15.94 -29.32
N ASN A 505 7.48 16.73 -28.47
CA ASN A 505 8.04 18.00 -28.03
C ASN A 505 9.36 17.79 -27.26
N HIS A 506 9.45 16.73 -26.47
CA HIS A 506 10.71 16.36 -25.81
C HIS A 506 11.82 15.96 -26.79
N GLU A 507 11.50 15.22 -27.86
CA GLU A 507 12.45 14.90 -28.93
C GLU A 507 13.06 16.16 -29.59
N VAL A 508 12.23 17.20 -29.80
CA VAL A 508 12.70 18.53 -30.25
C VAL A 508 13.66 19.14 -29.21
N THR A 509 13.32 19.07 -27.93
CA THR A 509 14.19 19.55 -26.85
C THR A 509 15.53 18.80 -26.81
N ILE A 510 15.55 17.49 -27.02
CA ILE A 510 16.78 16.69 -27.09
C ILE A 510 17.69 17.20 -28.21
N SER A 511 17.11 17.49 -29.39
CA SER A 511 17.85 18.04 -30.53
C SER A 511 18.44 19.43 -30.22
N ARG A 512 17.68 20.28 -29.52
CA ARG A 512 18.17 21.59 -29.03
C ARG A 512 19.34 21.43 -28.05
N ILE A 513 19.22 20.51 -27.09
CA ILE A 513 20.29 20.20 -26.12
C ILE A 513 21.54 19.69 -26.83
N ALA A 514 21.40 18.81 -27.82
CA ALA A 514 22.53 18.31 -28.61
C ALA A 514 23.26 19.44 -29.36
N ASN A 515 22.54 20.39 -29.94
CA ASN A 515 23.14 21.56 -30.58
C ASN A 515 23.91 22.44 -29.58
N ILE A 516 23.37 22.63 -28.38
CA ILE A 516 23.99 23.45 -27.33
C ILE A 516 25.25 22.77 -26.77
N LEU A 517 25.19 21.46 -26.53
CA LEU A 517 26.31 20.69 -25.97
C LEU A 517 27.33 20.27 -27.03
N GLY A 518 27.00 20.38 -28.31
CA GLY A 518 27.90 20.12 -29.44
C GLY A 518 27.91 18.66 -29.95
N SER A 519 27.14 17.75 -29.34
CA SER A 519 26.93 16.39 -29.88
C SER A 519 25.73 15.67 -29.26
N ASN A 520 25.21 14.67 -29.99
CA ASN A 520 24.17 13.76 -29.49
C ASN A 520 24.64 12.91 -28.29
N GLU A 521 25.93 12.57 -28.26
CA GLU A 521 26.51 11.78 -27.17
C GLU A 521 26.53 12.58 -25.86
N LEU A 522 26.95 13.85 -25.91
CA LEU A 522 26.94 14.74 -24.75
C LEU A 522 25.52 15.02 -24.27
N ALA A 523 24.56 15.17 -25.19
CA ALA A 523 23.15 15.25 -24.84
C ALA A 523 22.66 14.00 -24.12
N ALA A 524 22.96 12.79 -24.61
CA ALA A 524 22.58 11.55 -23.95
C ALA A 524 23.21 11.42 -22.54
N GLN A 525 24.48 11.78 -22.39
CA GLN A 525 25.19 11.80 -21.10
C GLN A 525 24.63 12.84 -20.11
N HIS A 526 24.05 13.93 -20.61
CA HIS A 526 23.36 14.94 -19.80
C HIS A 526 21.97 14.45 -19.39
N LEU A 527 21.19 13.96 -20.36
CA LEU A 527 19.81 13.51 -20.19
C LEU A 527 19.67 12.33 -19.21
N ASN A 528 20.66 11.45 -19.16
CA ASN A 528 20.67 10.30 -18.24
C ASN A 528 20.82 10.69 -16.74
N LYS A 529 21.20 11.94 -16.45
CA LYS A 529 21.32 12.47 -15.09
C LYS A 529 20.08 13.25 -14.65
N CYS A 530 19.19 13.59 -15.58
CA CYS A 530 17.99 14.38 -15.29
C CYS A 530 16.93 13.57 -14.53
N LEU A 531 16.07 14.28 -13.81
CA LEU A 531 14.82 13.75 -13.30
C LEU A 531 13.69 13.98 -14.32
N TYR A 532 12.84 12.98 -14.48
CA TYR A 532 11.64 13.02 -15.30
C TYR A 532 10.42 12.76 -14.41
N MET A 533 9.37 13.56 -14.54
CA MET A 533 8.11 13.35 -13.83
C MET A 533 6.96 13.27 -14.81
N SER A 534 6.08 12.29 -14.63
CA SER A 534 4.89 12.07 -15.46
C SER A 534 3.64 12.01 -14.59
N VAL A 535 2.75 13.00 -14.73
CA VAL A 535 1.49 13.14 -13.97
C VAL A 535 0.31 13.19 -14.93
N ILE A 536 -0.24 12.02 -15.28
CA ILE A 536 -1.26 11.89 -16.31
C ILE A 536 -2.18 10.69 -16.05
N GLY A 537 -3.38 10.71 -16.62
CA GLY A 537 -4.32 9.59 -16.57
C GLY A 537 -5.71 9.96 -16.06
N SER A 538 -5.81 11.04 -15.27
CA SER A 538 -7.06 11.50 -14.67
C SER A 538 -8.12 11.81 -15.73
N ASN A 539 -7.71 12.47 -16.81
CA ASN A 539 -8.55 12.84 -17.95
C ASN A 539 -9.02 11.65 -18.79
N ASP A 540 -8.32 10.51 -18.78
CA ASP A 540 -8.81 9.31 -19.47
C ASP A 540 -10.07 8.76 -18.81
N TYR A 541 -10.27 9.05 -17.52
CA TYR A 541 -11.52 8.73 -16.83
C TYR A 541 -12.53 9.87 -16.88
N ILE A 542 -12.14 11.07 -16.44
CA ILE A 542 -13.05 12.23 -16.31
C ILE A 542 -13.50 12.71 -17.69
N ASN A 543 -12.56 12.85 -18.61
CA ASN A 543 -12.73 13.50 -19.92
C ASN A 543 -12.72 12.48 -21.08
N ASN A 544 -13.09 11.23 -20.79
CA ASN A 544 -13.28 10.16 -21.77
C ASN A 544 -14.22 9.06 -21.23
N TYR A 545 -13.75 8.17 -20.33
CA TYR A 545 -14.51 6.99 -19.90
C TYR A 545 -15.89 7.31 -19.34
N TYR A 546 -16.00 8.31 -18.46
CA TYR A 546 -17.25 8.71 -17.82
C TYR A 546 -18.08 9.71 -18.63
N MET A 547 -17.76 9.92 -19.92
CA MET A 547 -18.51 10.80 -20.83
C MET A 547 -19.17 10.01 -21.98
N PRO A 548 -20.16 9.13 -21.70
CA PRO A 548 -20.75 8.23 -22.68
C PRO A 548 -21.48 8.93 -23.84
N LYS A 549 -21.83 10.22 -23.69
CA LYS A 549 -22.44 11.03 -24.76
C LYS A 549 -21.45 11.43 -25.86
N ILE A 550 -20.16 11.47 -25.54
CA ILE A 550 -19.09 11.92 -26.45
C ILE A 550 -18.19 10.74 -26.83
N TYR A 551 -17.85 9.89 -25.86
CA TYR A 551 -16.93 8.77 -26.04
C TYR A 551 -17.63 7.44 -25.77
N LYS A 552 -17.28 6.39 -26.52
CA LYS A 552 -17.88 5.06 -26.37
C LYS A 552 -17.13 4.18 -25.36
N SER A 553 -16.09 4.68 -24.71
CA SER A 553 -15.17 3.88 -23.89
C SER A 553 -15.85 3.06 -22.80
N SER A 554 -16.77 3.65 -22.02
CA SER A 554 -17.54 2.94 -20.99
C SER A 554 -18.63 2.02 -21.54
N MET A 555 -19.02 2.16 -22.82
CA MET A 555 -19.93 1.23 -23.48
C MET A 555 -19.18 0.01 -24.04
N ILE A 556 -17.89 0.16 -24.34
CA ILE A 556 -17.05 -0.88 -24.95
C ILE A 556 -16.28 -1.66 -23.88
N TYR A 557 -15.82 -0.98 -22.83
CA TYR A 557 -14.92 -1.53 -21.83
C TYR A 557 -15.50 -1.41 -20.43
N SER A 558 -15.34 -2.47 -19.63
CA SER A 558 -15.43 -2.36 -18.16
C SER A 558 -14.28 -1.52 -17.59
N PRO A 559 -14.35 -1.05 -16.33
CA PRO A 559 -13.25 -0.28 -15.72
C PRO A 559 -11.92 -1.03 -15.75
N ALA A 560 -11.97 -2.34 -15.53
CA ALA A 560 -10.81 -3.22 -15.62
C ALA A 560 -10.36 -3.45 -17.07
N GLN A 561 -11.22 -3.44 -18.08
CA GLN A 561 -10.73 -3.52 -19.47
C GLN A 561 -10.10 -2.20 -19.90
N PHE A 562 -10.71 -1.07 -19.54
CA PHE A 562 -10.21 0.25 -19.90
C PHE A 562 -8.85 0.55 -19.26
N ALA A 563 -8.66 0.23 -17.98
CA ALA A 563 -7.35 0.35 -17.34
C ALA A 563 -6.26 -0.49 -18.05
N ASN A 564 -6.60 -1.58 -18.75
CA ASN A 564 -5.61 -2.37 -19.52
C ASN A 564 -5.21 -1.64 -20.80
N VAL A 565 -6.16 -0.95 -21.44
CA VAL A 565 -5.89 -0.09 -22.60
C VAL A 565 -4.92 1.02 -22.20
N LEU A 566 -5.21 1.72 -21.10
CA LEU A 566 -4.34 2.79 -20.58
C LEU A 566 -2.94 2.28 -20.25
N ILE A 567 -2.82 1.19 -19.49
CA ILE A 567 -1.52 0.65 -19.08
C ILE A 567 -0.68 0.15 -20.26
N ARG A 568 -1.32 -0.42 -21.29
CA ARG A 568 -0.63 -0.81 -22.52
C ARG A 568 -0.04 0.39 -23.25
N GLN A 569 -0.85 1.44 -23.44
CA GLN A 569 -0.41 2.67 -24.09
C GLN A 569 0.69 3.37 -23.26
N TYR A 570 0.48 3.49 -21.96
CA TYR A 570 1.42 4.18 -21.08
C TYR A 570 2.75 3.43 -20.95
N SER A 571 2.74 2.09 -21.00
CA SER A 571 3.98 1.30 -21.08
C SER A 571 4.83 1.67 -22.28
N GLN A 572 4.23 1.87 -23.46
CA GLN A 572 4.95 2.27 -24.67
C GLN A 572 5.52 3.69 -24.53
N GLN A 573 4.74 4.62 -23.98
CA GLN A 573 5.15 6.00 -23.76
C GLN A 573 6.32 6.11 -22.75
N LEU A 574 6.27 5.36 -21.64
CA LEU A 574 7.36 5.33 -20.65
C LEU A 574 8.64 4.68 -21.20
N ARG A 575 8.52 3.66 -22.07
CA ARG A 575 9.66 3.11 -22.80
C ARG A 575 10.24 4.10 -23.79
N GLN A 576 9.40 4.93 -24.42
CA GLN A 576 9.88 6.00 -25.29
C GLN A 576 10.67 7.05 -24.49
N LEU A 577 10.23 7.44 -23.29
CA LEU A 577 11.04 8.30 -22.41
C LEU A 577 12.39 7.68 -22.07
N TYR A 578 12.43 6.37 -21.78
CA TYR A 578 13.68 5.66 -21.55
C TYR A 578 14.62 5.72 -22.78
N ASN A 579 14.07 5.51 -23.98
CA ASN A 579 14.81 5.62 -25.24
C ASN A 579 15.33 7.05 -25.49
N TYR A 580 14.64 8.05 -24.96
CA TYR A 580 15.06 9.45 -24.94
C TYR A 580 16.09 9.81 -23.86
N GLY A 581 16.58 8.81 -23.13
CA GLY A 581 17.66 8.98 -22.14
C GLY A 581 17.18 9.08 -20.71
N ALA A 582 15.88 8.95 -20.44
CA ALA A 582 15.38 8.99 -19.07
C ALA A 582 15.91 7.80 -18.25
N ARG A 583 16.49 8.09 -17.08
CA ARG A 583 16.97 7.08 -16.11
C ARG A 583 16.41 7.26 -14.71
N LYS A 584 15.89 8.43 -14.35
CA LYS A 584 15.24 8.70 -13.07
C LYS A 584 13.83 9.20 -13.37
N VAL A 585 12.82 8.35 -13.16
CA VAL A 585 11.44 8.64 -13.60
C VAL A 585 10.46 8.49 -12.45
N GLY A 586 9.83 9.59 -12.03
CA GLY A 586 8.66 9.60 -11.16
C GLY A 586 7.37 9.49 -11.98
N VAL A 587 6.51 8.52 -11.67
CA VAL A 587 5.28 8.25 -12.40
C VAL A 587 4.09 8.33 -11.44
N ALA A 588 3.26 9.36 -11.57
CA ALA A 588 2.16 9.57 -10.63
C ALA A 588 0.96 8.67 -10.87
N SER A 589 0.38 8.25 -9.74
CA SER A 589 -0.92 7.59 -9.65
C SER A 589 -2.03 8.59 -9.96
N ILE A 590 -3.17 8.09 -10.41
CA ILE A 590 -4.39 8.87 -10.54
C ILE A 590 -4.99 9.08 -9.15
N SER A 591 -5.30 10.32 -8.80
CA SER A 591 -5.93 10.62 -7.52
C SER A 591 -7.39 10.14 -7.42
N ASN A 592 -8.03 10.32 -6.26
CA ASN A 592 -9.46 10.04 -6.07
C ASN A 592 -10.34 11.01 -6.87
N ILE A 593 -10.43 10.80 -8.17
CA ILE A 593 -11.18 11.65 -9.13
C ILE A 593 -12.67 11.79 -8.78
N GLY A 594 -13.25 10.80 -8.08
CA GLY A 594 -14.62 10.84 -7.60
C GLY A 594 -14.85 11.80 -6.44
N CYS A 595 -13.79 12.26 -5.77
CA CYS A 595 -13.87 13.25 -4.68
C CYS A 595 -13.75 14.69 -5.16
N THR A 596 -13.62 14.93 -6.47
CA THR A 596 -13.60 16.30 -7.01
C THR A 596 -14.97 16.96 -6.87
N PRO A 597 -15.05 18.29 -6.61
CA PRO A 597 -16.31 19.01 -6.54
C PRO A 597 -17.17 18.80 -7.78
N ASN A 598 -16.57 18.76 -8.97
CA ASN A 598 -17.34 18.52 -10.19
C ASN A 598 -17.88 17.09 -10.29
N ALA A 599 -17.09 16.07 -9.90
CA ALA A 599 -17.59 14.69 -9.86
C ALA A 599 -18.73 14.51 -8.86
N THR A 600 -18.59 15.08 -7.66
CA THR A 600 -19.63 15.01 -6.62
C THR A 600 -20.89 15.77 -7.02
N ALA A 601 -20.76 16.93 -7.69
CA ALA A 601 -21.90 17.69 -8.19
C ALA A 601 -22.68 16.95 -9.28
N TYR A 602 -21.99 16.28 -10.21
CA TYR A 602 -22.62 15.65 -11.37
C TYR A 602 -23.04 14.19 -11.14
N TYR A 603 -22.29 13.45 -10.34
CA TYR A 603 -22.46 12.01 -10.14
C TYR A 603 -22.69 11.59 -8.69
N GLY A 604 -22.59 12.51 -7.73
CA GLY A 604 -22.73 12.22 -6.31
C GLY A 604 -24.16 11.86 -5.91
N ARG A 605 -24.28 10.98 -4.91
CA ARG A 605 -25.57 10.68 -4.25
C ARG A 605 -25.76 11.63 -3.06
N ARG A 606 -27.01 11.96 -2.73
CA ARG A 606 -27.34 12.82 -1.58
C ARG A 606 -26.74 12.22 -0.30
N GLY A 607 -25.86 12.97 0.36
CA GLY A 607 -25.18 12.56 1.60
C GLY A 607 -23.81 11.89 1.41
N SER A 608 -23.39 11.59 0.18
CA SER A 608 -22.06 11.01 -0.10
C SER A 608 -21.02 12.09 -0.38
N ILE A 609 -19.80 11.91 0.13
CA ILE A 609 -18.69 12.87 0.01
C ILE A 609 -17.89 12.66 -1.29
N CYS A 610 -17.92 11.45 -1.86
CA CYS A 610 -17.19 11.10 -3.09
C CYS A 610 -18.01 10.15 -3.98
N VAL A 611 -17.60 10.02 -5.23
CA VAL A 611 -18.20 9.09 -6.21
C VAL A 611 -17.39 7.80 -6.26
N ASP A 612 -17.79 6.80 -5.46
CA ASP A 612 -16.99 5.59 -5.20
C ASP A 612 -16.61 4.80 -6.45
N TYR A 613 -17.52 4.65 -7.42
CA TYR A 613 -17.23 3.87 -8.62
C TYR A 613 -16.15 4.53 -9.49
N MET A 614 -16.04 5.86 -9.47
CA MET A 614 -14.98 6.59 -10.16
C MET A 614 -13.63 6.35 -9.47
N ASN A 615 -13.62 6.41 -8.13
CA ASN A 615 -12.43 6.10 -7.32
C ASN A 615 -12.00 4.63 -7.47
N PHE A 616 -12.96 3.71 -7.54
CA PHE A 616 -12.70 2.29 -7.80
C PHE A 616 -12.00 2.09 -9.14
N ALA A 617 -12.45 2.75 -10.21
CA ALA A 617 -11.81 2.67 -11.53
C ALA A 617 -10.38 3.23 -11.52
N ALA A 618 -10.16 4.39 -10.88
CA ALA A 618 -8.82 4.94 -10.69
C ALA A 618 -7.91 3.98 -9.87
N SER A 619 -8.45 3.33 -8.83
CA SER A 619 -7.69 2.36 -8.03
C SER A 619 -7.23 1.15 -8.85
N ILE A 620 -8.03 0.68 -9.81
CA ILE A 620 -7.65 -0.43 -10.71
C ILE A 620 -6.47 0.00 -11.59
N PHE A 621 -6.52 1.20 -12.16
CA PHE A 621 -5.40 1.74 -12.92
C PHE A 621 -4.13 1.85 -12.05
N ASN A 622 -4.24 2.41 -10.86
CA ASN A 622 -3.10 2.60 -9.95
C ASN A 622 -2.43 1.28 -9.57
N ARG A 623 -3.21 0.23 -9.28
CA ARG A 623 -2.67 -1.12 -9.01
C ARG A 623 -1.87 -1.66 -10.20
N ARG A 624 -2.35 -1.41 -11.43
CA ARG A 624 -1.66 -1.85 -12.64
C ARG A 624 -0.48 -0.97 -13.02
N LEU A 625 -0.52 0.31 -12.67
CA LEU A 625 0.62 1.21 -12.79
C LEU A 625 1.77 0.71 -11.90
N THR A 626 1.48 0.25 -10.69
CA THR A 626 2.47 -0.40 -9.80
C THR A 626 3.14 -1.58 -10.49
N LEU A 627 2.36 -2.46 -11.12
CA LEU A 627 2.88 -3.61 -11.87
C LEU A 627 3.73 -3.17 -13.08
N LEU A 628 3.29 -2.13 -13.80
CA LEU A 628 4.04 -1.58 -14.93
C LEU A 628 5.39 -0.99 -14.48
N VAL A 629 5.41 -0.18 -13.43
CA VAL A 629 6.64 0.41 -12.87
C VAL A 629 7.60 -0.68 -12.39
N ALA A 630 7.09 -1.72 -11.72
CA ALA A 630 7.91 -2.87 -11.32
C ALA A 630 8.52 -3.59 -12.53
N ARG A 631 7.73 -3.83 -13.58
CA ARG A 631 8.18 -4.45 -14.82
C ARG A 631 9.25 -3.62 -15.54
N LEU A 632 9.04 -2.31 -15.66
CA LEU A 632 10.01 -1.41 -16.29
C LEU A 632 11.37 -1.44 -15.57
N ASN A 633 11.37 -1.47 -14.23
CA ASN A 633 12.62 -1.58 -13.45
C ASN A 633 13.34 -2.94 -13.62
N LEU A 634 12.61 -4.02 -13.90
CA LEU A 634 13.21 -5.34 -14.15
C LEU A 634 13.84 -5.42 -15.55
N GLU A 635 13.16 -4.84 -16.54
CA GLU A 635 13.57 -4.89 -17.94
C GLU A 635 14.64 -3.84 -18.28
N LEU A 636 14.55 -2.64 -17.70
CA LEU A 636 15.40 -1.48 -17.99
C LEU A 636 16.36 -1.24 -16.82
N ARG A 637 17.34 -2.13 -16.67
CA ARG A 637 18.19 -2.25 -15.46
C ARG A 637 19.03 -1.01 -15.13
N ASP A 638 19.34 -0.19 -16.12
CA ASP A 638 20.08 1.07 -15.95
C ASP A 638 19.18 2.26 -15.59
N ALA A 639 17.86 2.08 -15.56
CA ALA A 639 16.89 3.09 -15.15
C ALA A 639 16.19 2.73 -13.83
N LYS A 640 15.68 3.76 -13.16
CA LYS A 640 14.87 3.70 -11.95
C LYS A 640 13.56 4.44 -12.17
N PHE A 641 12.47 3.69 -12.12
CA PHE A 641 11.10 4.19 -12.12
C PHE A 641 10.53 4.09 -10.71
N ILE A 642 9.91 5.16 -10.21
CA ILE A 642 9.21 5.17 -8.92
C ILE A 642 7.79 5.67 -9.09
N GLN A 643 6.84 5.01 -8.45
CA GLN A 643 5.44 5.45 -8.45
C GLN A 643 5.24 6.55 -7.40
N LEU A 644 4.61 7.64 -7.82
CA LEU A 644 4.23 8.79 -7.00
C LEU A 644 2.74 8.65 -6.63
N GLY A 645 2.31 9.09 -5.45
CA GLY A 645 0.97 8.75 -4.92
C GLY A 645 0.31 9.75 -3.98
N SER A 646 1.05 10.76 -3.51
CA SER A 646 0.58 11.75 -2.53
C SER A 646 -0.53 12.67 -3.06
N LEU A 647 -0.61 12.91 -4.38
CA LEU A 647 -1.74 13.62 -4.99
C LEU A 647 -3.07 12.89 -4.77
N GLY A 648 -3.06 11.56 -4.56
CA GLY A 648 -4.24 10.76 -4.23
C GLY A 648 -4.75 10.94 -2.81
N TYR A 649 -3.87 11.30 -1.87
CA TYR A 649 -4.20 11.44 -0.45
C TYR A 649 -4.89 12.77 -0.12
N VAL A 650 -4.75 13.79 -0.96
CA VAL A 650 -5.30 15.11 -0.65
C VAL A 650 -6.79 15.23 -1.01
N PHE A 651 -7.28 14.43 -1.95
CA PHE A 651 -8.70 14.38 -2.28
C PHE A 651 -9.41 13.32 -1.43
N GLY A 652 -9.78 13.70 -0.20
CA GLY A 652 -10.60 12.88 0.69
C GLY A 652 -10.17 12.82 2.17
N THR A 653 -9.09 13.49 2.57
CA THR A 653 -8.62 13.48 3.97
C THR A 653 -9.02 14.76 4.72
N LYS A 654 -9.40 14.62 6.00
CA LYS A 654 -9.41 15.76 6.94
C LYS A 654 -7.95 16.12 7.21
N ILE A 655 -7.57 17.37 6.97
CA ILE A 655 -6.25 17.89 7.34
C ILE A 655 -6.25 18.16 8.86
N PRO A 656 -5.40 17.51 9.67
CA PRO A 656 -5.35 17.74 11.12
C PRO A 656 -5.09 19.23 11.44
N GLY A 657 -5.81 19.77 12.44
CA GLY A 657 -5.75 21.20 12.82
C GLY A 657 -6.61 22.14 11.98
N HIS A 658 -7.34 21.63 10.99
CA HIS A 658 -8.20 22.41 10.10
C HIS A 658 -9.62 21.82 10.05
N ALA A 659 -10.32 21.87 11.19
CA ALA A 659 -11.64 21.25 11.40
C ALA A 659 -12.77 21.78 10.49
N ASP A 660 -12.53 22.90 9.79
CA ASP A 660 -13.53 23.62 8.97
C ASP A 660 -13.42 23.36 7.45
N ILE A 661 -12.50 22.51 6.98
CA ILE A 661 -12.35 22.22 5.55
C ILE A 661 -13.50 21.32 5.09
N LYS A 662 -14.42 21.87 4.29
CA LYS A 662 -15.44 21.06 3.59
C LYS A 662 -14.78 20.38 2.38
N PRO A 663 -14.72 19.04 2.32
CA PRO A 663 -14.05 18.31 1.24
C PRO A 663 -14.64 18.52 -0.15
N SER A 664 -15.78 19.22 -0.28
CA SER A 664 -16.50 19.45 -1.54
C SER A 664 -16.65 20.93 -1.95
N SER A 665 -16.13 21.89 -1.19
CA SER A 665 -16.23 23.31 -1.56
C SER A 665 -15.04 23.78 -2.38
N THR A 666 -15.32 24.46 -3.49
CA THR A 666 -14.32 25.18 -4.29
C THR A 666 -14.00 26.53 -3.68
N CYS A 667 -12.82 27.06 -3.99
CA CYS A 667 -12.44 28.40 -3.56
C CYS A 667 -12.97 29.51 -4.51
N CYS A 668 -13.55 29.16 -5.66
CA CYS A 668 -14.15 30.10 -6.60
C CYS A 668 -15.50 29.62 -7.11
N ASP A 669 -16.32 30.56 -7.61
CA ASP A 669 -17.50 30.26 -8.42
C ASP A 669 -17.06 29.58 -9.73
N LEU A 670 -17.77 28.52 -10.12
CA LEU A 670 -17.45 27.73 -11.30
C LEU A 670 -18.28 28.14 -12.52
N ASP A 671 -17.67 28.09 -13.69
CA ASP A 671 -18.34 28.13 -14.99
C ASP A 671 -18.93 26.75 -15.37
N GLU A 672 -19.48 26.65 -16.58
CA GLU A 672 -20.07 25.39 -17.07
C GLU A 672 -19.07 24.25 -17.28
N TYR A 673 -17.77 24.56 -17.37
CA TYR A 673 -16.68 23.59 -17.51
C TYR A 673 -16.07 23.20 -16.17
N GLY A 674 -16.47 23.84 -15.07
CA GLY A 674 -15.94 23.60 -13.73
C GLY A 674 -14.67 24.40 -13.42
N PHE A 675 -14.36 25.45 -14.19
CA PHE A 675 -13.24 26.37 -13.94
C PHE A 675 -13.71 27.64 -13.25
N CYS A 676 -12.80 28.37 -12.60
CA CYS A 676 -13.16 29.64 -11.98
C CYS A 676 -13.67 30.65 -13.01
N ILE A 677 -14.79 31.32 -12.71
CA ILE A 677 -15.31 32.41 -13.55
C ILE A 677 -14.30 33.58 -13.53
N PRO A 678 -13.94 34.17 -14.69
CA PRO A 678 -12.99 35.27 -14.75
C PRO A 678 -13.36 36.47 -13.87
N ASN A 679 -12.37 37.01 -13.15
CA ASN A 679 -12.44 38.22 -12.33
C ASN A 679 -13.49 38.22 -11.21
N LYS A 680 -13.97 37.03 -10.79
CA LYS A 680 -14.86 36.88 -9.64
C LYS A 680 -14.08 36.78 -8.33
N GLU A 681 -14.78 37.11 -7.23
CA GLU A 681 -14.25 36.94 -5.89
C GLU A 681 -13.98 35.45 -5.59
N VAL A 682 -12.96 35.22 -4.76
CA VAL A 682 -12.55 33.89 -4.30
C VAL A 682 -12.65 33.80 -2.79
N CYS A 683 -12.56 32.59 -2.26
CA CYS A 683 -12.72 32.33 -0.85
C CYS A 683 -11.74 33.18 0.00
N PRO A 684 -12.20 33.70 1.15
CA PRO A 684 -11.44 34.68 1.94
C PRO A 684 -10.13 34.09 2.52
N ASN A 685 -10.09 32.77 2.76
CA ASN A 685 -8.88 32.09 3.18
C ASN A 685 -8.58 30.85 2.31
N ARG A 686 -7.80 31.08 1.26
CA ARG A 686 -7.35 30.06 0.29
C ARG A 686 -6.53 28.93 0.92
N ARG A 687 -5.92 29.15 2.09
CA ARG A 687 -5.15 28.13 2.81
C ARG A 687 -6.01 27.06 3.48
N LEU A 688 -7.32 27.30 3.60
CA LEU A 688 -8.28 26.36 4.17
C LEU A 688 -9.07 25.59 3.10
N SER A 689 -8.75 25.78 1.82
CA SER A 689 -9.46 25.13 0.71
C SER A 689 -8.59 24.06 0.06
N ILE A 690 -9.11 22.84 -0.08
CA ILE A 690 -8.45 21.78 -0.84
C ILE A 690 -8.49 22.11 -2.33
N PHE A 691 -9.67 22.44 -2.81
CA PHE A 691 -9.95 22.67 -4.22
C PHE A 691 -9.93 24.15 -4.55
N TRP A 692 -9.18 24.50 -5.58
CA TRP A 692 -9.20 25.83 -6.18
C TRP A 692 -10.47 26.00 -7.01
N ASP A 693 -10.68 25.10 -7.97
CA ASP A 693 -11.84 25.02 -8.85
C ASP A 693 -12.51 23.63 -8.75
N GLY A 694 -13.33 23.24 -9.73
CA GLY A 694 -14.07 21.98 -9.73
C GLY A 694 -13.21 20.70 -9.74
N PHE A 695 -11.91 20.81 -9.98
CA PHE A 695 -11.01 19.66 -10.14
C PHE A 695 -9.66 19.83 -9.45
N HIS A 696 -9.11 21.04 -9.48
CA HIS A 696 -7.69 21.27 -9.24
C HIS A 696 -7.42 21.73 -7.80
N PRO A 697 -6.24 21.38 -7.25
CA PRO A 697 -5.89 21.76 -5.90
C PRO A 697 -5.47 23.22 -5.79
N THR A 698 -5.59 23.79 -4.59
CA THR A 698 -4.93 25.05 -4.24
C THR A 698 -3.41 24.89 -4.14
N GLU A 699 -2.65 26.01 -4.13
CA GLU A 699 -1.19 25.97 -3.95
C GLU A 699 -0.81 25.29 -2.63
N ILE A 700 -1.57 25.51 -1.54
CA ILE A 700 -1.22 24.90 -0.25
C ILE A 700 -1.27 23.37 -0.33
N ILE A 701 -2.23 22.82 -1.07
CA ILE A 701 -2.28 21.40 -1.35
C ILE A 701 -1.13 20.96 -2.24
N SER A 702 -0.82 21.74 -3.28
CA SER A 702 0.33 21.48 -4.16
C SER A 702 1.66 21.48 -3.40
N ARG A 703 1.79 22.28 -2.34
CA ARG A 703 2.95 22.29 -1.43
C ARG A 703 3.06 21.02 -0.60
N ILE A 704 1.94 20.59 -0.02
CA ILE A 704 1.89 19.36 0.79
C ILE A 704 2.23 18.15 -0.10
N ALA A 705 1.56 18.02 -1.24
CA ALA A 705 1.82 16.95 -2.19
C ALA A 705 3.25 17.02 -2.74
N GLY A 706 3.73 18.21 -3.11
CA GLY A 706 5.07 18.39 -3.67
C GLY A 706 6.18 18.02 -2.69
N ALA A 707 6.04 18.37 -1.41
CA ALA A 707 6.96 17.95 -0.37
C ALA A 707 6.95 16.42 -0.17
N ALA A 708 5.76 15.80 -0.17
CA ALA A 708 5.64 14.36 -0.03
C ALA A 708 6.25 13.61 -1.23
N GLU A 709 5.95 14.02 -2.47
CA GLU A 709 6.56 13.43 -3.66
C GLU A 709 8.06 13.66 -3.71
N PHE A 710 8.54 14.83 -3.30
CA PHE A 710 9.97 15.11 -3.25
C PHE A 710 10.71 14.13 -2.34
N VAL A 711 10.13 13.79 -1.18
CA VAL A 711 10.69 12.77 -0.28
C VAL A 711 10.76 11.41 -0.97
N VAL A 712 9.72 11.01 -1.70
CA VAL A 712 9.70 9.74 -2.46
C VAL A 712 10.76 9.75 -3.55
N LEU A 713 10.90 10.86 -4.28
CA LEU A 713 11.85 11.03 -5.37
C LEU A 713 13.31 10.88 -4.91
N GLN A 714 13.64 11.20 -3.66
CA GLN A 714 15.00 10.99 -3.11
C GLN A 714 15.52 9.56 -3.26
N ALA A 715 14.64 8.55 -3.38
CA ALA A 715 15.06 7.16 -3.57
C ALA A 715 15.72 6.88 -4.94
N ILE A 716 15.57 7.78 -5.90
CA ILE A 716 16.10 7.64 -7.27
C ILE A 716 17.02 8.78 -7.71
N LEU A 717 17.18 9.83 -6.89
CA LEU A 717 18.13 10.92 -7.11
C LEU A 717 19.53 10.49 -6.73
#